data_AF-A0A7W8E9F6-F1
#
_entry.id   AF-A0A7W8E9F6-F1
#
_cell.length_a   1.000
_cell.length_b   1.000
_cell.length_c   1.000
_cell.angle_alpha   90.00
_cell.angle_beta   90.00
_cell.angle_gamma   90.00
#
_symmetry.space_group_name_H-M   'P 1'
#
loop_
_entity.id
_entity.type
_entity.pdbx_description
1 polymer ?
#
loop_
_entity_poly.entity_id
_entity_poly.type
_entity_poly.pdbx_seq_one_letter_code
_entity_poly.pdbx_strand_id
1 'polypeptide(L)'
;MKQANLYRILGLTLAIPFAFTASAQQQAVSLQLKPDATDGSYSISAPGISVPILRATAAAKVNGKWLHAADYPKHFVSTKIANGELGAGRLVTIQYTGRTDAPDLLLSLRTYDASPFGDMQLTAHNTTGHAIEVQDLRVLESEQGKEGGLKGDLITLGGSASADRVLNDSFSEDRPAMQLHDLSDAKANVHRAVGVQLLYNQQSKQSWFIGALTSNKFLSVLRLHMAPAGVMNAYEVDSTGTTELLIENSLHRSSEKDRVELSLSVPQGGELSSERMLFGVSTDYHGQLETYAHLIRDIHHALVTAPTPIGWWSWTAYYFGLDQGTALTNAQWLSQHLKPLGYDFFHIDEGYQFARGEYATPDASLFPEGMGSLEHKVINEGLTPGIWTAPFEVSERSWVYTHHPEWLVHNAQGEPIHIGFVTNSLDHLYALDTTHLGAQAYLHSTYSKLTREWGLRYIKLDFMEDSAIEGFYHVPQTTALEAQRIGIQTIRDAVGPNVLLDKDGCELLNPVGLVDTGRISQDTGHTFSSSKDAATGIAARYYMNRNYFLADPDAFSVSTQTVDDQHWHGGTKQLTLDEAKISIVLSAVSGGLYEIGDDLPTLGEAPDRLALVENRDLLDMARLGRASVPLDLMTYDPLDLQPSIFELQQTRHQSIVTVFNWSEISRSHSLTRAALGLDPKANYTVSEVLTTPSDSTSLSASLDVKQPAHSVRVFKIINTDIPAEAPMVNATVAPSGKTGEPMSFSAVAKDAGNPILNCSWSFGDGITVAGVKTTHSYTHAGSYTVGLRCSGFAPQPDVQTFTVKTTGSVATKFVPARQRRFEEEAEPKQ
;
A
#
# COMPACT_ATOMS: atom_id res chain seq x y z
N MET A 1 -12.02 -15.74 34.29
CA MET A 1 -13.11 -16.73 34.22
C MET A 1 -14.45 -15.96 34.23
N LYS A 2 -15.20 -16.02 33.12
CA LYS A 2 -16.55 -15.48 32.87
C LYS A 2 -16.76 -13.94 32.90
N GLN A 3 -16.48 -13.28 31.78
CA GLN A 3 -17.37 -12.28 31.14
C GLN A 3 -16.81 -11.92 29.75
N ALA A 4 -16.90 -12.87 28.81
CA ALA A 4 -16.66 -12.65 27.39
C ALA A 4 -17.82 -13.33 26.67
N ASN A 5 -18.91 -12.59 26.44
CA ASN A 5 -20.03 -12.92 25.54
C ASN A 5 -21.13 -11.87 25.71
N LEU A 6 -21.02 -10.70 25.08
CA LEU A 6 -22.19 -9.87 24.75
C LEU A 6 -21.97 -8.80 23.64
N TYR A 7 -21.02 -8.98 22.72
CA TYR A 7 -20.88 -8.14 21.51
C TYR A 7 -20.88 -9.00 20.25
N ARG A 8 -22.01 -9.67 19.97
CA ARG A 8 -22.16 -10.50 18.76
C ARG A 8 -23.46 -10.30 18.01
N ILE A 9 -24.16 -9.17 18.20
CA ILE A 9 -25.42 -8.89 17.52
C ILE A 9 -25.43 -7.42 17.04
N LEU A 10 -25.61 -7.24 15.73
CA LEU A 10 -25.54 -6.02 14.90
C LEU A 10 -24.13 -5.53 14.50
N GLY A 11 -23.58 -6.19 13.47
CA GLY A 11 -22.39 -5.76 12.73
C GLY A 11 -22.14 -6.66 11.51
N LEU A 12 -23.22 -7.07 10.82
CA LEU A 12 -23.12 -7.83 9.57
C LEU A 12 -23.04 -6.84 8.41
N THR A 13 -21.90 -6.19 8.25
CA THR A 13 -21.46 -5.84 6.90
C THR A 13 -21.05 -7.14 6.23
N LEU A 14 -21.92 -7.67 5.37
CA LEU A 14 -21.48 -8.68 4.40
C LEU A 14 -20.33 -8.04 3.62
N ALA A 15 -19.10 -8.48 3.88
CA ALA A 15 -18.05 -8.43 2.87
C ALA A 15 -18.59 -9.25 1.70
N ILE A 16 -19.13 -8.57 0.69
CA ILE A 16 -19.47 -9.21 -0.57
C ILE A 16 -18.11 -9.65 -1.14
N PRO A 17 -17.86 -10.95 -1.37
CA PRO A 17 -16.62 -11.37 -1.98
C PRO A 17 -16.55 -10.68 -3.34
N PHE A 18 -15.47 -9.94 -3.59
CA PHE A 18 -15.13 -9.45 -4.92
C PHE A 18 -14.89 -10.68 -5.79
N ALA A 19 -15.96 -11.20 -6.39
CA ALA A 19 -15.87 -12.17 -7.46
C ALA A 19 -15.52 -11.40 -8.73
N PHE A 20 -14.23 -11.10 -8.92
CA PHE A 20 -13.75 -10.97 -10.29
C PHE A 20 -14.08 -12.29 -10.99
N THR A 21 -14.73 -12.19 -12.13
CA THR A 21 -14.96 -13.33 -13.01
C THR A 21 -13.59 -13.75 -13.54
N ALA A 22 -12.91 -14.63 -12.80
CA ALA A 22 -11.81 -15.41 -13.32
C ALA A 22 -12.32 -16.11 -14.59
N SER A 23 -11.88 -15.61 -15.74
CA SER A 23 -12.07 -16.33 -16.98
C SER A 23 -11.23 -17.61 -16.90
N ALA A 24 -11.85 -18.72 -17.28
CA ALA A 24 -11.40 -20.12 -17.14
C ALA A 24 -11.49 -20.71 -15.72
N GLN A 25 -12.44 -21.64 -15.57
CA GLN A 25 -12.39 -22.71 -14.56
C GLN A 25 -11.07 -23.49 -14.72
N GLN A 26 -9.99 -23.03 -14.08
CA GLN A 26 -8.88 -23.92 -13.76
C GLN A 26 -9.41 -24.93 -12.74
N GLN A 27 -9.23 -26.21 -13.03
CA GLN A 27 -9.42 -27.26 -12.03
C GLN A 27 -8.63 -26.85 -10.79
N ALA A 28 -9.26 -26.86 -9.62
CA ALA A 28 -8.57 -26.57 -8.37
C ALA A 28 -7.47 -27.61 -8.17
N VAL A 29 -6.22 -27.21 -8.41
CA VAL A 29 -5.06 -28.08 -8.40
C VAL A 29 -4.29 -27.85 -7.10
N SER A 30 -4.25 -28.87 -6.24
CA SER A 30 -3.50 -28.82 -4.98
C SER A 30 -2.00 -29.05 -5.21
N LEU A 31 -1.16 -28.32 -4.48
CA LEU A 31 0.27 -28.60 -4.38
C LEU A 31 0.52 -29.90 -3.61
N GLN A 32 1.53 -30.66 -4.04
CA GLN A 32 1.97 -31.87 -3.37
C GLN A 32 3.20 -31.59 -2.52
N LEU A 33 3.14 -31.98 -1.24
CA LEU A 33 4.24 -31.86 -0.29
C LEU A 33 4.74 -33.24 0.12
N LYS A 34 6.05 -33.47 0.01
CA LYS A 34 6.70 -34.71 0.42
C LYS A 34 7.87 -34.43 1.38
N PRO A 35 7.70 -34.66 2.69
CA PRO A 35 8.79 -34.57 3.65
C PRO A 35 9.69 -35.81 3.59
N ASP A 36 10.96 -35.65 3.97
CA ASP A 36 11.96 -36.70 4.11
C ASP A 36 12.51 -36.71 5.55
N ALA A 37 12.15 -37.73 6.32
CA ALA A 37 12.60 -37.86 7.70
C ALA A 37 14.07 -38.31 7.82
N THR A 38 14.72 -38.73 6.73
CA THR A 38 16.11 -39.20 6.79
C THR A 38 17.07 -38.04 6.96
N ASP A 39 16.83 -36.91 6.28
CA ASP A 39 17.67 -35.72 6.34
C ASP A 39 16.90 -34.44 6.70
N GLY A 40 15.61 -34.56 7.01
CA GLY A 40 14.77 -33.45 7.48
C GLY A 40 14.33 -32.48 6.38
N SER A 41 14.59 -32.81 5.10
CA SER A 41 14.18 -32.00 3.95
C SER A 41 12.71 -32.20 3.57
N TYR A 42 12.23 -31.37 2.65
CA TYR A 42 10.94 -31.55 1.98
C TYR A 42 11.02 -31.14 0.51
N SER A 43 10.10 -31.64 -0.30
CA SER A 43 9.94 -31.24 -1.70
C SER A 43 8.52 -30.79 -1.98
N ILE A 44 8.38 -29.72 -2.77
CA ILE A 44 7.09 -29.22 -3.28
C ILE A 44 6.99 -29.58 -4.75
N SER A 45 5.86 -30.16 -5.16
CA SER A 45 5.56 -30.47 -6.56
C SER A 45 4.22 -29.84 -6.95
N ALA A 46 4.12 -29.40 -8.20
CA ALA A 46 2.88 -28.89 -8.78
C ALA A 46 2.39 -29.84 -9.89
N PRO A 47 1.08 -30.12 -10.01
CA PRO A 47 0.57 -30.95 -11.07
C PRO A 47 0.84 -30.37 -12.46
N GLY A 48 1.19 -31.23 -13.42
CA GLY A 48 1.63 -30.82 -14.75
C GLY A 48 3.15 -30.62 -14.86
N ILE A 49 3.90 -30.58 -13.75
CA ILE A 49 5.36 -30.53 -13.75
C ILE A 49 5.91 -31.87 -13.24
N SER A 50 6.78 -32.50 -14.02
CA SER A 50 7.20 -33.90 -13.83
C SER A 50 8.25 -34.11 -12.75
N VAL A 51 8.90 -33.03 -12.31
CA VAL A 51 9.91 -33.01 -11.24
C VAL A 51 9.45 -32.09 -10.11
N PRO A 52 9.97 -32.22 -8.89
CA PRO A 52 9.68 -31.25 -7.84
C PRO A 52 10.08 -29.83 -8.26
N ILE A 53 9.28 -28.85 -7.88
CA ILE A 53 9.53 -27.43 -8.12
C ILE A 53 10.77 -27.01 -7.34
N LEU A 54 10.85 -27.42 -6.07
CA LEU A 54 12.00 -27.18 -5.21
C LEU A 54 12.13 -28.29 -4.17
N ARG A 55 13.34 -28.44 -3.64
CA ARG A 55 13.65 -29.20 -2.44
C ARG A 55 14.35 -28.29 -1.44
N ALA A 56 13.88 -28.25 -0.20
CA ALA A 56 14.38 -27.33 0.82
C ALA A 56 14.43 -27.95 2.22
N THR A 57 15.09 -27.23 3.12
CA THR A 57 15.17 -27.48 4.57
C THR A 57 14.90 -26.17 5.32
N ALA A 58 15.21 -26.11 6.61
CA ALA A 58 15.17 -24.90 7.43
C ALA A 58 16.43 -24.78 8.29
N ALA A 59 16.71 -23.57 8.76
CA ALA A 59 17.81 -23.28 9.67
C ALA A 59 17.44 -22.18 10.67
N ALA A 60 18.22 -22.03 11.74
CA ALA A 60 18.08 -20.92 12.68
C ALA A 60 19.46 -20.44 13.13
N LYS A 61 19.64 -19.13 13.28
CA LYS A 61 20.86 -18.56 13.88
C LYS A 61 20.61 -18.33 15.36
N VAL A 62 21.32 -19.11 16.18
CA VAL A 62 21.16 -19.13 17.64
C VAL A 62 22.52 -18.94 18.29
N ASN A 63 22.61 -18.03 19.25
CA ASN A 63 23.84 -17.64 19.94
C ASN A 63 24.98 -17.31 18.93
N GLY A 64 24.63 -16.64 17.82
CA GLY A 64 25.56 -16.27 16.76
C GLY A 64 25.98 -17.40 15.81
N LYS A 65 25.40 -18.60 15.93
CA LYS A 65 25.74 -19.77 15.10
C LYS A 65 24.51 -20.26 14.31
N TRP A 66 24.68 -20.50 13.02
CA TRP A 66 23.70 -21.20 12.20
C TRP A 66 23.59 -22.68 12.60
N LEU A 67 22.34 -23.11 12.83
CA LEU A 67 21.93 -24.48 13.12
C LEU A 67 21.04 -24.93 11.95
N HIS A 68 21.59 -25.71 11.04
CA HIS A 68 20.89 -26.23 9.88
C HIS A 68 20.12 -27.50 10.26
N ALA A 69 19.05 -27.82 9.52
CA ALA A 69 18.31 -29.08 9.68
C ALA A 69 19.21 -30.31 9.82
N ALA A 70 20.24 -30.43 8.97
CA ALA A 70 21.17 -31.55 8.97
C ALA A 70 22.07 -31.64 10.22
N ASP A 71 22.18 -30.57 11.02
CA ASP A 71 22.93 -30.56 12.28
C ASP A 71 22.19 -31.30 13.41
N TYR A 72 20.93 -31.67 13.20
CA TYR A 72 20.09 -32.39 14.17
C TYR A 72 20.12 -33.90 13.91
N PRO A 73 20.37 -34.74 14.94
CA PRO A 73 20.47 -36.18 14.77
C PRO A 73 19.12 -36.89 14.59
N LYS A 74 17.99 -36.20 14.82
CA LYS A 74 16.65 -36.79 14.76
C LYS A 74 15.67 -35.86 14.05
N HIS A 75 14.93 -36.43 13.11
CA HIS A 75 13.83 -35.76 12.42
C HIS A 75 12.53 -36.55 12.59
N PHE A 76 11.47 -35.88 13.04
CA PHE A 76 10.14 -36.48 13.16
C PHE A 76 9.15 -35.76 12.27
N VAL A 77 8.46 -36.51 11.43
CA VAL A 77 7.42 -35.99 10.54
C VAL A 77 6.06 -36.38 11.07
N SER A 78 5.18 -35.40 11.22
CA SER A 78 3.76 -35.62 11.46
C SER A 78 2.92 -34.99 10.37
N THR A 79 1.73 -35.54 10.13
CA THR A 79 0.77 -35.00 9.18
C THR A 79 -0.61 -34.99 9.83
N LYS A 80 -1.34 -33.90 9.69
CA LYS A 80 -2.77 -33.81 10.01
C LYS A 80 -3.52 -32.99 8.96
N ILE A 81 -4.83 -33.14 8.94
CA ILE A 81 -5.71 -32.21 8.22
C ILE A 81 -5.84 -30.96 9.08
N ALA A 82 -5.70 -29.79 8.48
CA ALA A 82 -5.86 -28.51 9.15
C ALA A 82 -6.44 -27.48 8.18
N ASN A 83 -7.33 -26.62 8.68
CA ASN A 83 -7.81 -25.48 7.91
C ASN A 83 -6.83 -24.31 8.03
N GLY A 84 -6.71 -23.53 6.97
CA GLY A 84 -6.07 -22.22 6.95
C GLY A 84 -6.93 -21.18 6.26
N GLU A 85 -6.32 -20.06 5.91
CA GLU A 85 -7.00 -18.90 5.33
C GLU A 85 -7.61 -19.21 3.94
N LEU A 86 -7.00 -20.14 3.19
CA LEU A 86 -7.49 -20.62 1.90
C LEU A 86 -8.33 -21.91 2.00
N GLY A 87 -8.78 -22.27 3.20
CA GLY A 87 -9.67 -23.42 3.45
C GLY A 87 -8.97 -24.67 3.96
N ALA A 88 -9.54 -25.83 3.66
CA ALA A 88 -9.03 -27.12 4.12
C ALA A 88 -7.71 -27.48 3.43
N GLY A 89 -6.82 -28.11 4.19
CA GLY A 89 -5.52 -28.49 3.70
C GLY A 89 -4.83 -29.55 4.55
N ARG A 90 -3.63 -29.92 4.11
CA ARG A 90 -2.76 -30.88 4.78
C ARG A 90 -1.60 -30.14 5.44
N LEU A 91 -1.53 -30.19 6.76
CA LEU A 91 -0.42 -29.65 7.55
C LEU A 91 0.57 -30.76 7.88
N VAL A 92 1.81 -30.58 7.43
CA VAL A 92 2.97 -31.39 7.75
C VAL A 92 3.83 -30.60 8.73
N THR A 93 4.28 -31.26 9.80
CA THR A 93 5.26 -30.69 10.73
C THR A 93 6.51 -31.57 10.74
N ILE A 94 7.67 -30.95 10.52
CA ILE A 94 8.99 -31.57 10.65
C ILE A 94 9.64 -31.02 11.92
N GLN A 95 9.93 -31.90 12.88
CA GLN A 95 10.65 -31.55 14.10
C GLN A 95 12.12 -31.97 13.97
N TYR A 96 13.04 -31.04 14.14
CA TYR A 96 14.49 -31.24 14.20
C TYR A 96 14.92 -31.21 15.67
N THR A 97 15.44 -32.33 16.20
CA THR A 97 15.69 -32.50 17.65
C THR A 97 16.88 -33.43 17.93
N GLY A 98 17.17 -33.63 19.22
CA GLY A 98 18.18 -34.57 19.73
C GLY A 98 19.51 -33.92 20.06
N ARG A 99 19.57 -32.58 20.07
CA ARG A 99 20.68 -31.79 20.60
C ARG A 99 20.38 -31.38 22.04
N THR A 100 21.43 -31.14 22.83
CA THR A 100 21.29 -30.65 24.22
C THR A 100 21.78 -29.22 24.40
N ASP A 101 22.49 -28.71 23.39
CA ASP A 101 23.14 -27.41 23.29
C ASP A 101 22.38 -26.43 22.37
N ALA A 102 21.23 -26.84 21.82
CA ALA A 102 20.47 -26.11 20.83
C ALA A 102 18.96 -26.31 21.04
N PRO A 103 18.10 -25.35 20.62
CA PRO A 103 16.65 -25.53 20.64
C PRO A 103 16.21 -26.66 19.71
N ASP A 104 15.02 -27.20 19.93
CA ASP A 104 14.33 -27.95 18.89
C ASP A 104 13.79 -26.97 17.83
N LEU A 105 13.83 -27.35 16.56
CA LEU A 105 13.19 -26.59 15.48
C LEU A 105 11.94 -27.32 15.00
N LEU A 106 10.86 -26.57 14.74
CA LEU A 106 9.60 -27.10 14.23
C LEU A 106 9.23 -26.33 12.95
N LEU A 107 9.37 -26.99 11.80
CA LEU A 107 8.92 -26.45 10.52
C LEU A 107 7.50 -26.95 10.22
N SER A 108 6.56 -26.02 10.15
CA SER A 108 5.17 -26.26 9.77
C SER A 108 4.95 -25.88 8.32
N LEU A 109 4.41 -26.79 7.51
CA LEU A 109 4.16 -26.64 6.08
C LEU A 109 2.73 -27.09 5.78
N ARG A 110 1.91 -26.21 5.21
CA ARG A 110 0.53 -26.52 4.82
C ARG A 110 0.34 -26.39 3.32
N THR A 111 -0.35 -27.33 2.70
CA THR A 111 -0.90 -27.18 1.33
C THR A 111 -2.42 -27.18 1.38
N TYR A 112 -3.07 -26.53 0.42
CA TYR A 112 -4.53 -26.40 0.37
C TYR A 112 -5.14 -27.34 -0.68
N ASP A 113 -6.28 -27.94 -0.37
CA ASP A 113 -6.89 -28.98 -1.22
C ASP A 113 -7.45 -28.42 -2.54
N ALA A 114 -7.91 -27.17 -2.53
CA ALA A 114 -8.59 -26.52 -3.66
C ALA A 114 -7.86 -25.27 -4.15
N SER A 115 -6.55 -25.17 -3.90
CA SER A 115 -5.78 -23.98 -4.20
C SER A 115 -4.32 -24.33 -4.50
N PRO A 116 -3.68 -23.67 -5.48
CA PRO A 116 -2.29 -23.93 -5.87
C PRO A 116 -1.29 -23.23 -4.94
N PHE A 117 -1.64 -23.14 -3.65
CA PHE A 117 -0.89 -22.45 -2.62
C PHE A 117 -0.60 -23.36 -1.43
N GLY A 118 0.35 -22.92 -0.62
CA GLY A 118 0.62 -23.41 0.72
C GLY A 118 1.21 -22.31 1.59
N ASP A 119 1.38 -22.57 2.88
CA ASP A 119 2.07 -21.67 3.78
C ASP A 119 3.05 -22.39 4.70
N MET A 120 4.04 -21.66 5.21
CA MET A 120 5.13 -22.19 6.01
C MET A 120 5.50 -21.29 7.19
N GLN A 121 5.95 -21.89 8.29
CA GLN A 121 6.45 -21.20 9.47
C GLN A 121 7.47 -22.07 10.21
N LEU A 122 8.57 -21.47 10.66
CA LEU A 122 9.57 -22.12 11.51
C LEU A 122 9.41 -21.64 12.96
N THR A 123 9.52 -22.54 13.92
CA THR A 123 9.55 -22.20 15.36
C THR A 123 10.78 -22.80 16.02
N ALA A 124 11.53 -21.98 16.74
CA ALA A 124 12.57 -22.43 17.66
C ALA A 124 11.97 -22.60 19.06
N HIS A 125 11.96 -23.82 19.56
CA HIS A 125 11.51 -24.16 20.91
C HIS A 125 12.74 -24.44 21.79
N ASN A 126 12.97 -23.59 22.80
CA ASN A 126 14.14 -23.69 23.65
C ASN A 126 14.04 -24.87 24.63
N THR A 127 14.52 -26.02 24.19
CA THR A 127 14.65 -27.26 24.96
C THR A 127 15.95 -27.33 25.77
N THR A 128 16.79 -26.29 25.72
CA THR A 128 18.05 -26.25 26.47
C THR A 128 17.81 -25.97 27.96
N GLY A 129 18.84 -26.14 28.79
CA GLY A 129 18.78 -25.85 30.22
C GLY A 129 18.94 -24.38 30.61
N HIS A 130 18.97 -23.45 29.66
CA HIS A 130 19.22 -22.01 29.88
C HIS A 130 18.54 -21.16 28.79
N ALA A 131 18.55 -19.84 28.94
CA ALA A 131 18.08 -18.94 27.88
C ALA A 131 19.01 -19.01 26.65
N ILE A 132 18.45 -18.85 25.46
CA ILE A 132 19.19 -18.77 24.20
C ILE A 132 18.87 -17.44 23.52
N GLU A 133 19.77 -16.98 22.66
CA GLU A 133 19.58 -15.79 21.84
C GLU A 133 19.32 -16.19 20.39
N VAL A 134 18.21 -15.78 19.81
CA VAL A 134 17.85 -16.07 18.42
C VAL A 134 17.97 -14.79 17.59
N GLN A 135 18.75 -14.85 16.52
CA GLN A 135 18.97 -13.73 15.60
C GLN A 135 18.16 -13.87 14.32
N ASP A 136 18.08 -15.10 13.78
CA ASP A 136 17.44 -15.37 12.48
C ASP A 136 16.68 -16.70 12.50
N LEU A 137 15.53 -16.74 11.83
CA LEU A 137 14.78 -17.96 11.55
C LEU A 137 14.59 -18.13 10.05
N ARG A 138 15.28 -19.13 9.47
CA ARG A 138 15.28 -19.44 8.04
C ARG A 138 14.24 -20.52 7.73
N VAL A 139 13.07 -20.10 7.26
CA VAL A 139 11.94 -21.01 6.99
C VAL A 139 12.13 -21.83 5.71
N LEU A 140 12.94 -21.33 4.77
CA LEU A 140 13.32 -22.03 3.54
C LEU A 140 14.82 -21.90 3.31
N GLU A 141 15.50 -23.04 3.21
CA GLU A 141 16.89 -23.15 2.78
C GLU A 141 17.01 -24.19 1.66
N SER A 142 17.42 -23.76 0.47
CA SER A 142 17.66 -24.63 -0.68
C SER A 142 19.02 -24.33 -1.29
N GLU A 143 19.82 -25.36 -1.61
CA GLU A 143 21.15 -25.21 -2.20
C GLU A 143 21.41 -26.30 -3.25
N GLN A 144 22.05 -25.92 -4.37
CA GLN A 144 22.59 -26.87 -5.34
C GLN A 144 23.84 -27.57 -4.78
N GLY A 145 23.98 -28.87 -5.05
CA GLY A 145 25.23 -29.61 -4.84
C GLY A 145 25.45 -30.27 -3.47
N LYS A 146 24.57 -30.09 -2.48
CA LYS A 146 24.55 -30.93 -1.27
C LYS A 146 24.05 -32.36 -1.60
N GLU A 147 24.57 -33.40 -0.94
CA GLU A 147 24.07 -34.78 -1.10
C GLU A 147 22.55 -34.82 -0.88
N GLY A 148 21.79 -35.24 -1.90
CA GLY A 148 20.32 -35.25 -1.86
C GLY A 148 19.62 -34.05 -2.53
N GLY A 149 20.34 -33.02 -2.98
CA GLY A 149 19.77 -31.93 -3.78
C GLY A 149 19.16 -32.39 -5.12
N LEU A 150 18.30 -31.56 -5.72
CA LEU A 150 17.78 -31.83 -7.06
C LEU A 150 18.96 -31.90 -8.05
N LYS A 151 19.01 -32.97 -8.85
CA LYS A 151 19.90 -33.02 -10.01
C LYS A 151 19.30 -32.13 -11.11
N GLY A 152 19.64 -30.84 -11.14
CA GLY A 152 19.10 -29.87 -12.08
C GLY A 152 18.97 -28.46 -11.49
N ASP A 153 18.10 -27.65 -12.09
CA ASP A 153 17.82 -26.28 -11.65
C ASP A 153 17.27 -26.25 -10.21
N LEU A 154 17.68 -25.25 -9.41
CA LEU A 154 17.27 -25.08 -8.01
C LEU A 154 15.74 -24.95 -7.86
N ILE A 155 15.13 -24.16 -8.75
CA ILE A 155 13.68 -24.01 -8.92
C ILE A 155 13.35 -24.43 -10.35
N THR A 156 12.42 -25.37 -10.53
CA THR A 156 12.01 -25.84 -11.87
C THR A 156 10.63 -25.32 -12.26
N LEU A 157 10.58 -24.47 -13.29
CA LEU A 157 9.33 -23.92 -13.85
C LEU A 157 8.93 -24.55 -15.20
N GLY A 158 9.62 -25.60 -15.65
CA GLY A 158 9.25 -26.36 -16.85
C GLY A 158 9.58 -25.68 -18.20
N GLY A 159 10.35 -24.58 -18.20
CA GLY A 159 10.90 -23.93 -19.39
C GLY A 159 12.43 -23.73 -19.26
N SER A 160 13.06 -23.05 -20.23
CA SER A 160 14.48 -22.69 -20.13
C SER A 160 14.69 -21.66 -19.02
N ALA A 161 15.71 -21.84 -18.17
CA ALA A 161 16.09 -20.87 -17.14
C ALA A 161 16.42 -19.48 -17.71
N SER A 162 16.88 -19.41 -18.97
CA SER A 162 17.13 -18.14 -19.66
C SER A 162 15.86 -17.32 -19.94
N ALA A 163 14.68 -17.91 -19.78
CA ALA A 163 13.38 -17.25 -19.94
C ALA A 163 12.72 -16.92 -18.60
N ASP A 164 13.42 -17.13 -17.49
CA ASP A 164 12.94 -16.74 -16.17
C ASP A 164 13.14 -15.24 -15.94
N ARG A 165 12.09 -14.61 -15.44
CA ARG A 165 12.09 -13.24 -14.95
C ARG A 165 11.75 -13.26 -13.46
N VAL A 166 12.38 -12.38 -12.70
CA VAL A 166 12.16 -12.22 -11.26
C VAL A 166 11.64 -10.81 -10.96
N LEU A 167 10.62 -10.78 -10.12
CA LEU A 167 10.13 -9.59 -9.41
C LEU A 167 10.58 -9.73 -7.95
N ASN A 168 11.34 -8.74 -7.49
CA ASN A 168 11.79 -8.63 -6.11
C ASN A 168 11.13 -7.39 -5.51
N ASP A 169 10.29 -7.56 -4.49
CA ASP A 169 9.81 -6.39 -3.76
C ASP A 169 10.93 -5.82 -2.89
N SER A 170 10.97 -4.50 -2.72
CA SER A 170 12.03 -3.79 -2.00
C SER A 170 11.69 -3.62 -0.51
N PHE A 171 12.66 -3.15 0.27
CA PHE A 171 12.49 -2.96 1.71
C PHE A 171 11.40 -1.93 2.01
N SER A 172 11.45 -0.80 1.32
CA SER A 172 10.39 0.20 1.26
C SER A 172 10.02 0.51 -0.18
N GLU A 173 9.27 1.58 -0.43
CA GLU A 173 8.74 1.93 -1.74
C GLU A 173 9.84 2.22 -2.78
N ASP A 174 10.97 2.75 -2.32
CA ASP A 174 12.08 3.27 -3.14
C ASP A 174 13.49 2.84 -2.67
N ARG A 175 13.60 2.02 -1.63
CA ARG A 175 14.90 1.52 -1.12
C ARG A 175 15.06 0.00 -1.25
N PRO A 176 15.75 -0.50 -2.29
CA PRO A 176 16.07 0.20 -3.53
C PRO A 176 14.82 0.39 -4.39
N ALA A 177 14.93 1.23 -5.42
CA ALA A 177 13.91 1.37 -6.46
C ALA A 177 13.49 0.01 -7.04
N MET A 178 12.18 -0.19 -7.23
CA MET A 178 11.63 -1.42 -7.80
C MET A 178 12.21 -1.69 -9.20
N GLN A 179 12.74 -2.90 -9.40
CA GLN A 179 13.26 -3.38 -10.68
C GLN A 179 12.76 -4.79 -10.99
N LEU A 180 12.50 -5.04 -12.27
CA LEU A 180 12.18 -6.36 -12.81
C LEU A 180 13.40 -6.85 -13.58
N HIS A 181 13.84 -8.09 -13.32
CA HIS A 181 15.07 -8.62 -13.89
C HIS A 181 14.82 -9.90 -14.66
N ASP A 182 15.37 -10.01 -15.87
CA ASP A 182 15.58 -11.32 -16.48
C ASP A 182 16.72 -12.01 -15.72
N LEU A 183 16.53 -13.26 -15.27
CA LEU A 183 17.55 -14.00 -14.49
C LEU A 183 18.85 -14.25 -15.27
N SER A 184 18.80 -14.12 -16.60
CA SER A 184 19.98 -14.19 -17.46
C SER A 184 20.87 -12.93 -17.40
N ASP A 185 20.39 -11.82 -16.80
CA ASP A 185 21.21 -10.62 -16.61
C ASP A 185 22.24 -10.85 -15.48
N ALA A 186 23.49 -11.05 -15.87
CA ALA A 186 24.59 -11.46 -14.99
C ALA A 186 25.10 -10.39 -14.00
N LYS A 187 24.39 -9.26 -13.83
CA LYS A 187 24.84 -8.14 -12.99
C LYS A 187 24.66 -8.39 -11.48
N ALA A 188 23.70 -9.23 -11.09
CA ALA A 188 23.41 -9.50 -9.69
C ALA A 188 23.85 -10.90 -9.28
N ASN A 189 24.77 -10.99 -8.32
CA ASN A 189 25.13 -12.27 -7.69
C ASN A 189 24.04 -12.76 -6.71
N VAL A 190 23.15 -11.87 -6.28
CA VAL A 190 22.00 -12.15 -5.41
C VAL A 190 20.82 -11.28 -5.83
N HIS A 191 19.67 -11.88 -6.07
CA HIS A 191 18.39 -11.18 -6.16
C HIS A 191 17.75 -11.19 -4.76
N ARG A 192 17.83 -10.06 -4.06
CA ARG A 192 17.25 -9.87 -2.72
C ARG A 192 15.87 -9.23 -2.86
N ALA A 193 14.90 -9.79 -2.15
CA ALA A 193 13.57 -9.22 -1.99
C ALA A 193 13.22 -9.11 -0.50
N VAL A 194 12.30 -8.22 -0.18
CA VAL A 194 11.71 -8.07 1.15
C VAL A 194 10.21 -8.31 1.06
N GLY A 195 9.69 -9.22 1.87
CA GLY A 195 8.27 -9.57 1.88
C GLY A 195 7.85 -10.46 0.72
N VAL A 196 8.06 -10.05 -0.54
CA VAL A 196 7.50 -10.73 -1.73
C VAL A 196 8.57 -10.98 -2.81
N GLN A 197 8.59 -12.19 -3.35
CA GLN A 197 9.37 -12.54 -4.55
C GLN A 197 8.56 -13.44 -5.48
N LEU A 198 8.61 -13.14 -6.78
CA LEU A 198 7.93 -13.90 -7.83
C LEU A 198 8.92 -14.22 -8.95
N LEU A 199 9.09 -15.51 -9.23
CA LEU A 199 9.79 -16.00 -10.41
C LEU A 199 8.76 -16.43 -11.46
N TYR A 200 8.97 -16.09 -12.71
CA TYR A 200 8.08 -16.43 -13.81
C TYR A 200 8.85 -16.84 -15.06
N ASN A 201 8.54 -18.02 -15.61
CA ASN A 201 9.12 -18.48 -16.85
C ASN A 201 8.26 -18.04 -18.04
N GLN A 202 8.81 -17.19 -18.92
CA GLN A 202 8.07 -16.64 -20.05
C GLN A 202 7.70 -17.67 -21.12
N GLN A 203 8.38 -18.83 -21.18
CA GLN A 203 8.11 -19.90 -22.14
C GLN A 203 7.03 -20.87 -21.65
N SER A 204 7.22 -21.44 -20.46
CA SER A 204 6.27 -22.40 -19.87
C SER A 204 5.04 -21.73 -19.27
N LYS A 205 5.12 -20.41 -19.02
CA LYS A 205 4.12 -19.58 -18.34
C LYS A 205 3.93 -19.94 -16.87
N GLN A 206 4.80 -20.76 -16.27
CA GLN A 206 4.73 -21.14 -14.87
C GLN A 206 5.44 -20.12 -13.98
N SER A 207 4.93 -19.92 -12.77
CA SER A 207 5.52 -19.08 -11.73
C SER A 207 5.77 -19.82 -10.42
N TRP A 208 6.78 -19.36 -9.68
CA TRP A 208 6.97 -19.64 -8.26
C TRP A 208 6.81 -18.33 -7.48
N PHE A 209 5.88 -18.30 -6.54
CA PHE A 209 5.59 -17.15 -5.68
C PHE A 209 5.91 -17.48 -4.23
N ILE A 210 6.47 -16.52 -3.50
CA ILE A 210 6.52 -16.53 -2.03
C ILE A 210 6.32 -15.12 -1.48
N GLY A 211 5.49 -14.99 -0.43
CA GLY A 211 5.09 -13.72 0.16
C GLY A 211 4.86 -13.82 1.67
N ALA A 212 5.34 -12.85 2.44
CA ALA A 212 5.12 -12.78 3.89
C ALA A 212 3.65 -12.50 4.22
N LEU A 213 3.01 -13.36 5.00
CA LEU A 213 1.65 -13.12 5.48
C LEU A 213 1.61 -12.20 6.69
N THR A 214 2.73 -12.04 7.40
CA THR A 214 2.86 -11.21 8.61
C THR A 214 4.22 -10.51 8.62
N SER A 215 4.29 -9.34 9.25
CA SER A 215 5.55 -8.62 9.54
C SER A 215 5.39 -7.89 10.88
N ASN A 216 4.98 -8.66 11.89
CA ASN A 216 4.64 -8.11 13.20
C ASN A 216 5.87 -7.95 14.09
N LYS A 217 6.87 -8.82 13.91
CA LYS A 217 8.09 -8.87 14.71
C LYS A 217 9.34 -8.81 13.83
N PHE A 218 9.35 -9.52 12.71
CA PHE A 218 10.51 -9.61 11.84
C PHE A 218 10.26 -9.04 10.46
N LEU A 219 11.35 -8.62 9.85
CA LEU A 219 11.45 -8.42 8.42
C LEU A 219 11.66 -9.78 7.76
N SER A 220 10.96 -10.04 6.66
CA SER A 220 11.16 -11.26 5.87
C SER A 220 12.04 -10.95 4.66
N VAL A 221 13.28 -11.43 4.67
CA VAL A 221 14.26 -11.18 3.60
C VAL A 221 14.48 -12.46 2.80
N LEU A 222 14.31 -12.37 1.49
CA LEU A 222 14.43 -13.48 0.53
C LEU A 222 15.68 -13.26 -0.30
N ARG A 223 16.55 -14.27 -0.42
CA ARG A 223 17.81 -14.17 -1.16
C ARG A 223 17.95 -15.31 -2.14
N LEU A 224 17.84 -15.01 -3.43
CA LEU A 224 18.11 -15.93 -4.52
C LEU A 224 19.54 -15.71 -5.02
N HIS A 225 20.43 -16.63 -4.70
CA HIS A 225 21.85 -16.56 -5.05
C HIS A 225 22.08 -17.11 -6.45
N MET A 226 22.81 -16.34 -7.26
CA MET A 226 23.13 -16.68 -8.64
C MET A 226 24.59 -17.13 -8.75
N ALA A 227 24.81 -18.24 -9.43
CA ALA A 227 26.10 -18.63 -9.97
C ALA A 227 26.35 -17.93 -11.32
N PRO A 228 27.61 -17.91 -11.82
CA PRO A 228 27.91 -17.39 -13.14
C PRO A 228 27.02 -17.99 -14.23
N ALA A 229 26.73 -17.20 -15.27
CA ALA A 229 25.82 -17.56 -16.38
C ALA A 229 24.33 -17.67 -16.01
N GLY A 230 23.89 -17.06 -14.90
CA GLY A 230 22.47 -16.93 -14.56
C GLY A 230 21.85 -18.21 -14.01
N VAL A 231 22.65 -19.07 -13.39
CA VAL A 231 22.18 -20.33 -12.78
C VAL A 231 21.87 -20.11 -11.31
N MET A 232 20.66 -20.46 -10.86
CA MET A 232 20.30 -20.39 -9.44
C MET A 232 21.11 -21.40 -8.62
N ASN A 233 21.81 -20.93 -7.58
CA ASN A 233 22.68 -21.74 -6.73
C ASN A 233 22.09 -22.01 -5.35
N ALA A 234 21.51 -21.00 -4.70
CA ALA A 234 20.88 -21.14 -3.39
C ALA A 234 19.69 -20.21 -3.25
N TYR A 235 18.75 -20.57 -2.37
CA TYR A 235 17.58 -19.79 -2.06
C TYR A 235 17.26 -19.84 -0.57
N GLU A 236 17.18 -18.66 0.04
CA GLU A 236 17.02 -18.48 1.49
C GLU A 236 15.86 -17.54 1.77
N VAL A 237 15.06 -17.85 2.79
CA VAL A 237 13.97 -17.00 3.29
C VAL A 237 14.08 -16.89 4.80
N ASP A 238 14.51 -15.71 5.25
CA ASP A 238 14.84 -15.43 6.65
C ASP A 238 13.82 -14.47 7.26
N SER A 239 13.33 -14.78 8.46
CA SER A 239 12.79 -13.79 9.39
C SER A 239 13.94 -13.25 10.24
N THR A 240 14.22 -11.96 10.10
CA THR A 240 15.39 -11.27 10.67
C THR A 240 15.06 -9.83 11.09
N GLY A 241 16.03 -9.11 11.64
CA GLY A 241 15.93 -7.68 11.92
C GLY A 241 16.11 -6.81 10.67
N THR A 242 16.08 -5.49 10.85
CA THR A 242 16.21 -4.52 9.75
C THR A 242 17.65 -4.12 9.43
N THR A 243 18.61 -4.51 10.28
CA THR A 243 20.00 -4.00 10.26
C THR A 243 20.70 -4.16 8.91
N GLU A 244 20.54 -5.30 8.22
CA GLU A 244 21.10 -5.51 6.87
C GLU A 244 20.67 -4.40 5.91
N LEU A 245 19.38 -4.06 5.91
CA LEU A 245 18.81 -3.08 4.99
C LEU A 245 19.23 -1.67 5.39
N LEU A 246 19.29 -1.38 6.69
CA LEU A 246 19.64 -0.04 7.15
C LEU A 246 21.13 0.27 7.00
N ILE A 247 22.03 -0.71 7.05
CA ILE A 247 23.46 -0.50 6.72
C ILE A 247 23.63 0.00 5.28
N GLU A 248 22.74 -0.38 4.36
CA GLU A 248 22.75 0.12 2.98
C GLU A 248 22.06 1.48 2.83
N ASN A 249 21.34 1.93 3.86
CA ASN A 249 20.53 3.15 3.86
C ASN A 249 20.92 4.07 5.04
N SER A 250 20.05 4.24 6.03
CA SER A 250 20.17 5.22 7.13
C SER A 250 21.43 5.04 7.98
N LEU A 251 21.92 3.80 8.10
CA LEU A 251 23.17 3.44 8.81
C LEU A 251 24.41 3.38 7.91
N HIS A 252 24.37 3.76 6.62
CA HIS A 252 25.53 3.64 5.72
C HIS A 252 26.78 4.40 6.19
N ARG A 253 26.59 5.53 6.90
CA ARG A 253 27.67 6.33 7.52
C ARG A 253 27.83 6.10 9.01
N SER A 254 27.01 5.23 9.61
CA SER A 254 27.06 4.94 11.04
C SER A 254 28.36 4.22 11.42
N SER A 255 28.72 4.33 12.69
CA SER A 255 29.84 3.58 13.27
C SER A 255 29.41 2.15 13.64
N GLU A 256 30.35 1.22 13.83
CA GLU A 256 30.04 -0.19 14.14
C GLU A 256 29.19 -0.35 15.42
N LYS A 257 29.40 0.51 16.42
CA LYS A 257 28.61 0.49 17.67
C LYS A 257 27.12 0.78 17.46
N ASP A 258 26.76 1.48 16.38
CA ASP A 258 25.38 1.89 16.08
C ASP A 258 24.68 0.89 15.14
N ARG A 259 25.41 -0.13 14.65
CA ARG A 259 24.89 -1.21 13.79
C ARG A 259 24.51 -2.41 14.65
N VAL A 260 23.50 -2.22 15.50
CA VAL A 260 23.03 -3.28 16.40
C VAL A 260 22.31 -4.33 15.57
N GLU A 261 22.71 -5.59 15.71
CA GLU A 261 22.00 -6.72 15.10
C GLU A 261 20.88 -7.20 16.03
N LEU A 262 19.75 -7.60 15.45
CA LEU A 262 18.65 -8.15 16.22
C LEU A 262 19.09 -9.44 16.96
N SER A 263 18.76 -9.52 18.25
CA SER A 263 18.98 -10.71 19.07
C SER A 263 17.89 -10.79 20.13
N LEU A 264 17.05 -11.83 20.04
CA LEU A 264 15.92 -12.04 20.95
C LEU A 264 16.18 -13.22 21.89
N SER A 265 16.03 -12.96 23.18
CA SER A 265 16.20 -13.94 24.24
C SER A 265 14.97 -14.83 24.36
N VAL A 266 15.16 -16.13 24.21
CA VAL A 266 14.14 -17.15 24.39
C VAL A 266 14.44 -17.89 25.69
N PRO A 267 13.63 -17.75 26.74
CA PRO A 267 13.86 -18.42 28.02
C PRO A 267 13.74 -19.95 27.88
N GLN A 268 14.24 -20.70 28.86
CA GLN A 268 14.06 -22.15 28.91
C GLN A 268 12.58 -22.51 28.81
N GLY A 269 12.24 -23.40 27.87
CA GLY A 269 10.86 -23.81 27.56
C GLY A 269 10.04 -22.76 26.80
N GLY A 270 10.64 -21.64 26.42
CA GLY A 270 10.04 -20.63 25.56
C GLY A 270 10.13 -20.98 24.08
N GLU A 271 9.37 -20.27 23.26
CA GLU A 271 9.33 -20.44 21.80
C GLU A 271 9.43 -19.10 21.08
N LEU A 272 10.00 -19.10 19.89
CA LEU A 272 10.03 -17.97 18.97
C LEU A 272 9.77 -18.47 17.55
N SER A 273 8.78 -17.88 16.88
CA SER A 273 8.37 -18.27 15.53
C SER A 273 8.77 -17.21 14.51
N SER A 274 9.11 -17.66 13.31
CA SER A 274 9.29 -16.81 12.13
C SER A 274 7.96 -16.14 11.76
N GLU A 275 8.01 -15.14 10.88
CA GLU A 275 6.82 -14.72 10.16
C GLU A 275 6.27 -15.89 9.33
N ARG A 276 4.96 -15.88 9.09
CA ARG A 276 4.32 -16.88 8.23
C ARG A 276 4.54 -16.49 6.77
N MET A 277 4.94 -17.43 5.93
CA MET A 277 5.14 -17.20 4.49
C MET A 277 4.12 -18.00 3.68
N LEU A 278 3.44 -17.37 2.73
CA LEU A 278 2.65 -18.02 1.69
C LEU A 278 3.56 -18.39 0.52
N PHE A 279 3.37 -19.54 -0.11
CA PHE A 279 4.01 -19.92 -1.36
C PHE A 279 2.99 -20.46 -2.37
N GLY A 280 3.27 -20.35 -3.66
CA GLY A 280 2.35 -20.81 -4.70
C GLY A 280 3.00 -21.09 -6.05
N VAL A 281 2.35 -21.93 -6.86
CA VAL A 281 2.79 -22.26 -8.23
C VAL A 281 1.62 -22.15 -9.19
N SER A 282 1.70 -21.34 -10.23
CA SER A 282 0.57 -21.06 -11.12
C SER A 282 1.03 -20.81 -12.55
N THR A 283 0.09 -20.82 -13.49
CA THR A 283 0.30 -20.24 -14.83
C THR A 283 -0.25 -18.82 -14.97
N ASP A 284 -0.93 -18.35 -13.93
CA ASP A 284 -1.55 -17.04 -13.81
C ASP A 284 -0.92 -16.33 -12.61
N TYR A 285 0.11 -15.53 -12.86
CA TYR A 285 0.82 -14.80 -11.83
C TYR A 285 0.03 -13.57 -11.35
N HIS A 286 -0.86 -13.00 -12.17
CA HIS A 286 -1.75 -11.93 -11.74
C HIS A 286 -2.70 -12.45 -10.67
N GLY A 287 -3.36 -13.58 -10.94
CA GLY A 287 -4.21 -14.25 -9.95
C GLY A 287 -3.46 -14.69 -8.69
N GLN A 288 -2.16 -15.00 -8.79
CA GLN A 288 -1.34 -15.27 -7.60
C GLN A 288 -1.16 -14.03 -6.71
N LEU A 289 -0.75 -12.91 -7.32
CA LEU A 289 -0.54 -11.64 -6.62
C LEU A 289 -1.85 -11.13 -6.01
N GLU A 290 -2.95 -11.18 -6.76
CA GLU A 290 -4.28 -10.75 -6.27
C GLU A 290 -4.81 -11.64 -5.14
N THR A 291 -4.61 -12.96 -5.22
CA THR A 291 -5.00 -13.87 -4.13
C THR A 291 -4.22 -13.58 -2.85
N TYR A 292 -2.91 -13.36 -2.98
CA TYR A 292 -2.07 -12.96 -1.84
C TYR A 292 -2.53 -11.61 -1.27
N ALA A 293 -2.81 -10.62 -2.10
CA ALA A 293 -3.30 -9.31 -1.67
C ALA A 293 -4.59 -9.41 -0.85
N HIS A 294 -5.55 -10.22 -1.31
CA HIS A 294 -6.80 -10.46 -0.59
C HIS A 294 -6.57 -11.11 0.78
N LEU A 295 -5.62 -12.04 0.87
CA LEU A 295 -5.25 -12.63 2.15
C LEU A 295 -4.67 -11.58 3.11
N ILE A 296 -3.80 -10.70 2.64
CA ILE A 296 -3.25 -9.62 3.47
C ILE A 296 -4.36 -8.70 3.98
N ARG A 297 -5.27 -8.28 3.10
CA ARG A 297 -6.43 -7.48 3.49
C ARG A 297 -7.23 -8.14 4.61
N ASP A 298 -7.50 -9.43 4.47
CA ASP A 298 -8.36 -10.18 5.38
C ASP A 298 -7.67 -10.51 6.72
N ILE A 299 -6.37 -10.86 6.69
CA ILE A 299 -5.55 -11.17 7.88
C ILE A 299 -5.32 -9.92 8.73
N HIS A 300 -5.01 -8.80 8.09
CA HIS A 300 -4.63 -7.56 8.78
C HIS A 300 -5.77 -6.56 8.94
N HIS A 301 -6.97 -6.88 8.43
CA HIS A 301 -8.14 -5.99 8.46
C HIS A 301 -7.84 -4.61 7.86
N ALA A 302 -7.20 -4.60 6.68
CA ALA A 302 -6.71 -3.37 6.06
C ALA A 302 -7.78 -2.28 5.91
N LEU A 303 -7.40 -1.02 6.16
CA LEU A 303 -8.30 0.13 6.21
C LEU A 303 -8.51 0.75 4.83
N VAL A 304 -9.15 0.01 3.92
CA VAL A 304 -9.12 0.33 2.48
C VAL A 304 -10.44 0.83 1.90
N THR A 305 -11.35 1.34 2.73
CA THR A 305 -12.74 1.66 2.31
C THR A 305 -13.01 3.15 2.09
N ALA A 306 -12.05 4.03 2.43
CA ALA A 306 -12.18 5.47 2.21
C ALA A 306 -12.37 5.79 0.71
N PRO A 307 -13.12 6.84 0.33
CA PRO A 307 -13.07 7.34 -1.04
C PRO A 307 -11.63 7.70 -1.42
N THR A 308 -11.29 7.60 -2.71
CA THR A 308 -9.98 8.02 -3.21
C THR A 308 -9.77 9.52 -2.95
N PRO A 309 -8.70 9.93 -2.24
CA PRO A 309 -8.34 11.35 -2.11
C PRO A 309 -7.96 11.93 -3.48
N ILE A 310 -8.55 13.07 -3.81
CA ILE A 310 -8.29 13.81 -5.05
C ILE A 310 -8.06 15.26 -4.65
N GLY A 311 -6.89 15.81 -4.98
CA GLY A 311 -6.48 17.07 -4.36
C GLY A 311 -5.19 17.66 -4.89
N TRP A 312 -4.52 18.40 -4.01
CA TRP A 312 -3.28 19.12 -4.28
C TRP A 312 -2.27 18.89 -3.16
N TRP A 313 -1.01 18.73 -3.54
CA TRP A 313 0.13 18.48 -2.67
C TRP A 313 1.25 19.47 -2.95
N SER A 314 1.85 20.03 -1.90
CA SER A 314 2.75 21.18 -2.05
C SER A 314 4.20 20.87 -2.40
N TRP A 315 4.68 19.65 -2.15
CA TRP A 315 6.12 19.36 -2.12
C TRP A 315 6.83 19.66 -3.43
N THR A 316 6.40 19.07 -4.54
CA THR A 316 7.12 19.19 -5.82
C THR A 316 7.08 20.60 -6.41
N ALA A 317 6.13 21.44 -5.98
CA ALA A 317 6.00 22.83 -6.40
C ALA A 317 6.85 23.80 -5.57
N TYR A 318 7.06 23.53 -4.28
CA TYR A 318 7.65 24.51 -3.36
C TYR A 318 8.76 23.96 -2.45
N TYR A 319 8.83 22.65 -2.24
CA TYR A 319 9.71 21.99 -1.29
C TYR A 319 9.64 22.71 0.08
N PHE A 320 10.79 22.98 0.71
CA PHE A 320 10.88 23.75 1.95
C PHE A 320 10.43 25.22 1.85
N GLY A 321 10.15 25.72 0.65
CA GLY A 321 9.87 27.13 0.38
C GLY A 321 8.41 27.55 0.54
N LEU A 322 7.49 26.63 0.85
CA LEU A 322 6.07 26.99 1.01
C LEU A 322 5.88 27.93 2.21
N ASP A 323 5.22 29.06 1.99
CA ASP A 323 4.82 30.00 3.06
C ASP A 323 3.30 30.14 3.18
N GLN A 324 2.86 30.82 4.24
CA GLN A 324 1.45 31.01 4.55
C GLN A 324 0.64 31.68 3.42
N GLY A 325 1.24 32.64 2.71
CA GLY A 325 0.56 33.39 1.65
C GLY A 325 0.39 32.54 0.38
N THR A 326 1.44 31.81 0.04
CA THR A 326 1.49 30.89 -1.09
C THR A 326 0.51 29.74 -0.90
N ALA A 327 0.47 29.15 0.30
CA ALA A 327 -0.49 28.11 0.66
C ALA A 327 -1.93 28.60 0.53
N LEU A 328 -2.26 29.77 1.09
CA LEU A 328 -3.62 30.31 1.01
C LEU A 328 -4.05 30.62 -0.43
N THR A 329 -3.12 31.09 -1.27
CA THR A 329 -3.38 31.37 -2.69
C THR A 329 -3.76 30.09 -3.44
N ASN A 330 -3.02 29.00 -3.22
CA ASN A 330 -3.33 27.71 -3.83
C ASN A 330 -4.65 27.13 -3.32
N ALA A 331 -4.93 27.22 -2.02
CA ALA A 331 -6.20 26.75 -1.46
C ALA A 331 -7.41 27.49 -2.07
N GLN A 332 -7.33 28.82 -2.18
CA GLN A 332 -8.40 29.62 -2.80
C GLN A 332 -8.58 29.28 -4.27
N TRP A 333 -7.48 29.09 -5.01
CA TRP A 333 -7.54 28.70 -6.41
C TRP A 333 -8.16 27.31 -6.59
N LEU A 334 -7.71 26.32 -5.81
CA LEU A 334 -8.23 24.95 -5.84
C LEU A 334 -9.75 24.93 -5.60
N SER A 335 -10.19 25.64 -4.56
CA SER A 335 -11.60 25.79 -4.19
C SER A 335 -12.46 26.39 -5.31
N GLN A 336 -11.97 27.44 -5.97
CA GLN A 336 -12.72 28.16 -7.00
C GLN A 336 -12.78 27.42 -8.34
N HIS A 337 -11.73 26.67 -8.68
CA HIS A 337 -11.55 26.12 -10.03
C HIS A 337 -11.76 24.61 -10.13
N LEU A 338 -11.21 23.82 -9.20
CA LEU A 338 -11.14 22.37 -9.34
C LEU A 338 -12.00 21.59 -8.32
N LYS A 339 -12.37 22.19 -7.20
CA LYS A 339 -13.30 21.59 -6.23
C LYS A 339 -14.64 21.14 -6.82
N PRO A 340 -15.27 21.86 -7.79
CA PRO A 340 -16.47 21.35 -8.47
C PRO A 340 -16.25 20.05 -9.25
N LEU A 341 -14.99 19.71 -9.54
CA LEU A 341 -14.58 18.45 -10.15
C LEU A 341 -14.17 17.40 -9.10
N GLY A 342 -14.23 17.71 -7.81
CA GLY A 342 -13.90 16.78 -6.73
C GLY A 342 -12.45 16.86 -6.23
N TYR A 343 -11.67 17.86 -6.65
CA TYR A 343 -10.39 18.15 -6.01
C TYR A 343 -10.63 18.91 -4.71
N ASP A 344 -10.79 18.17 -3.61
CA ASP A 344 -11.15 18.74 -2.31
C ASP A 344 -10.10 18.50 -1.22
N PHE A 345 -9.05 17.71 -1.45
CA PHE A 345 -7.91 17.60 -0.53
C PHE A 345 -6.88 18.71 -0.77
N PHE A 346 -6.37 19.30 0.31
CA PHE A 346 -5.33 20.33 0.29
C PHE A 346 -4.24 19.92 1.29
N HIS A 347 -3.11 19.45 0.78
CA HIS A 347 -2.07 18.79 1.53
C HIS A 347 -0.78 19.64 1.56
N ILE A 348 -0.42 20.10 2.77
CA ILE A 348 0.85 20.80 3.03
C ILE A 348 1.94 19.80 3.43
N ASP A 349 3.01 19.77 2.65
CA ASP A 349 4.15 18.87 2.85
C ASP A 349 5.25 19.46 3.76
N GLU A 350 6.43 18.83 3.78
CA GLU A 350 7.56 19.17 4.63
C GLU A 350 8.02 20.63 4.47
N GLY A 351 8.26 21.29 5.61
CA GLY A 351 8.86 22.63 5.68
C GLY A 351 8.10 23.59 6.58
N TYR A 352 6.86 23.27 6.94
CA TYR A 352 6.07 24.09 7.86
C TYR A 352 6.56 23.99 9.30
N GLN A 353 7.13 22.85 9.71
CA GLN A 353 7.55 22.55 11.07
C GLN A 353 8.86 23.26 11.45
N PHE A 354 9.03 23.58 12.72
CA PHE A 354 10.26 24.17 13.24
C PHE A 354 11.46 23.21 13.13
N ALA A 355 11.25 21.92 13.40
CA ALA A 355 12.28 20.88 13.36
C ALA A 355 11.64 19.50 13.11
N ARG A 356 12.39 18.53 12.55
CA ARG A 356 11.92 17.13 12.51
C ARG A 356 11.79 16.59 13.93
N GLY A 357 10.65 15.97 14.22
CA GLY A 357 10.22 15.63 15.57
C GLY A 357 9.40 16.71 16.30
N GLU A 358 9.12 17.87 15.69
CA GLU A 358 8.32 18.99 16.27
C GLU A 358 7.15 19.47 15.38
N TYR A 359 6.29 18.55 14.98
CA TYR A 359 5.20 18.81 14.01
C TYR A 359 4.05 19.69 14.53
N ALA A 360 3.93 19.87 15.84
CA ALA A 360 2.93 20.77 16.44
C ALA A 360 3.40 22.24 16.56
N THR A 361 4.62 22.54 16.11
CA THR A 361 5.28 23.84 16.22
C THR A 361 5.71 24.29 14.83
N PRO A 362 5.03 25.26 14.20
CA PRO A 362 5.44 25.75 12.90
C PRO A 362 6.64 26.69 12.95
N ASP A 363 7.39 26.78 11.86
CA ASP A 363 8.36 27.85 11.63
C ASP A 363 7.61 29.18 11.44
N ALA A 364 7.74 30.06 12.43
CA ALA A 364 7.07 31.35 12.45
C ALA A 364 7.59 32.34 11.38
N SER A 365 8.72 32.06 10.72
CA SER A 365 9.23 32.86 9.61
C SER A 365 8.43 32.64 8.32
N LEU A 366 7.96 31.41 8.09
CA LEU A 366 7.12 31.04 6.94
C LEU A 366 5.62 31.11 7.29
N PHE A 367 5.25 30.78 8.54
CA PHE A 367 3.87 30.71 9.02
C PHE A 367 3.65 31.58 10.26
N PRO A 368 3.72 32.92 10.12
CA PRO A 368 3.66 33.85 11.25
C PRO A 368 2.34 33.86 12.02
N GLU A 369 1.23 33.41 11.43
CA GLU A 369 -0.06 33.22 12.13
C GLU A 369 -0.26 31.78 12.65
N GLY A 370 0.70 30.89 12.40
CA GLY A 370 0.64 29.46 12.70
C GLY A 370 -0.31 28.66 11.79
N MET A 371 -0.14 27.33 11.77
CA MET A 371 -0.92 26.43 10.90
C MET A 371 -2.40 26.42 11.23
N GLY A 372 -2.78 26.43 12.51
CA GLY A 372 -4.20 26.41 12.88
C GLY A 372 -5.01 27.55 12.24
N SER A 373 -4.46 28.77 12.14
CA SER A 373 -5.15 29.88 11.46
C SER A 373 -5.34 29.61 9.96
N LEU A 374 -4.29 29.10 9.32
CA LEU A 374 -4.28 28.77 7.89
C LEU A 374 -5.28 27.63 7.58
N GLU A 375 -5.23 26.52 8.33
CA GLU A 375 -6.09 25.37 8.08
C GLU A 375 -7.57 25.67 8.29
N HIS A 376 -7.92 26.52 9.27
CA HIS A 376 -9.31 27.00 9.39
C HIS A 376 -9.76 27.82 8.17
N LYS A 377 -8.85 28.56 7.50
CA LYS A 377 -9.18 29.25 6.24
C LYS A 377 -9.39 28.22 5.12
N VAL A 378 -8.54 27.20 5.01
CA VAL A 378 -8.70 26.08 4.05
C VAL A 378 -10.04 25.36 4.26
N ILE A 379 -10.42 25.07 5.50
CA ILE A 379 -11.72 24.47 5.85
C ILE A 379 -12.88 25.41 5.48
N ASN A 380 -12.72 26.73 5.63
CA ASN A 380 -13.76 27.70 5.24
C ASN A 380 -13.92 27.83 3.72
N GLU A 381 -12.88 27.52 2.94
CA GLU A 381 -12.99 27.28 1.48
C GLU A 381 -13.68 25.93 1.18
N GLY A 382 -13.95 25.13 2.21
CA GLY A 382 -14.61 23.83 2.17
C GLY A 382 -13.73 22.75 1.55
N LEU A 383 -12.41 22.88 1.70
CA LEU A 383 -11.42 21.85 1.40
C LEU A 383 -11.14 21.00 2.65
N THR A 384 -10.59 19.82 2.44
CA THR A 384 -10.13 18.87 3.45
C THR A 384 -8.64 19.08 3.67
N PRO A 385 -8.21 19.63 4.82
CA PRO A 385 -6.81 19.91 5.05
C PRO A 385 -6.03 18.64 5.43
N GLY A 386 -4.84 18.51 4.85
CA GLY A 386 -3.88 17.45 5.08
C GLY A 386 -2.48 17.98 5.38
N ILE A 387 -1.69 17.22 6.14
CA ILE A 387 -0.34 17.64 6.51
C ILE A 387 0.67 16.49 6.50
N TRP A 388 1.93 16.80 6.22
CA TRP A 388 3.04 15.87 6.34
C TRP A 388 3.67 15.84 7.75
N THR A 389 4.19 14.67 8.12
CA THR A 389 5.00 14.43 9.32
C THR A 389 6.01 13.30 9.06
N ALA A 390 7.13 13.27 9.79
CA ALA A 390 8.01 12.08 9.90
C ALA A 390 8.01 11.60 11.36
N PRO A 391 6.99 10.83 11.79
CA PRO A 391 6.63 10.65 13.21
C PRO A 391 7.75 10.17 14.13
N PHE A 392 8.68 9.40 13.58
CA PHE A 392 9.67 8.66 14.37
C PHE A 392 11.08 9.22 14.22
N GLU A 393 11.26 10.28 13.43
CA GLU A 393 12.52 10.99 13.33
C GLU A 393 12.58 12.15 14.31
N VAL A 394 13.75 12.30 14.94
CA VAL A 394 14.03 13.35 15.91
C VAL A 394 15.32 14.06 15.50
N SER A 395 15.23 15.33 15.17
CA SER A 395 16.40 16.16 14.86
C SER A 395 17.05 16.75 16.11
N GLU A 396 18.34 17.08 16.04
CA GLU A 396 19.10 17.65 17.18
C GLU A 396 18.57 19.01 17.69
N ARG A 397 17.82 19.73 16.86
CA ARG A 397 17.16 20.99 17.25
C ARG A 397 15.82 20.79 17.96
N SER A 398 15.24 19.61 17.87
CA SER A 398 13.91 19.33 18.41
C SER A 398 13.87 19.35 19.93
N TRP A 399 12.67 19.58 20.45
CA TRP A 399 12.36 19.59 21.87
C TRP A 399 12.64 18.23 22.50
N VAL A 400 12.28 17.14 21.80
CA VAL A 400 12.54 15.77 22.25
C VAL A 400 14.04 15.56 22.43
N TYR A 401 14.88 15.90 21.45
CA TYR A 401 16.33 15.72 21.59
C TYR A 401 16.92 16.53 22.74
N THR A 402 16.48 17.78 22.89
CA THR A 402 17.06 18.72 23.87
C THR A 402 16.59 18.49 25.31
N HIS A 403 15.42 17.86 25.51
CA HIS A 403 14.82 17.67 26.84
C HIS A 403 14.65 16.21 27.26
N HIS A 404 14.52 15.31 26.28
CA HIS A 404 14.22 13.90 26.49
C HIS A 404 15.08 12.96 25.63
N PRO A 405 16.42 13.06 25.67
CA PRO A 405 17.29 12.14 24.94
C PRO A 405 17.08 10.67 25.35
N GLU A 406 16.55 10.42 26.55
CA GLU A 406 16.18 9.08 27.02
C GLU A 406 15.00 8.45 26.27
N TRP A 407 14.28 9.22 25.43
CA TRP A 407 13.22 8.72 24.54
C TRP A 407 13.74 8.29 23.17
N LEU A 408 15.04 8.31 22.92
CA LEU A 408 15.62 7.88 21.65
C LEU A 408 16.02 6.40 21.71
N VAL A 409 16.18 5.77 20.55
CA VAL A 409 16.75 4.41 20.47
C VAL A 409 18.26 4.50 20.73
N HIS A 410 18.76 3.67 21.65
CA HIS A 410 20.16 3.70 22.07
C HIS A 410 20.95 2.49 21.57
N ASN A 411 22.26 2.65 21.41
CA ASN A 411 23.20 1.56 21.20
C ASN A 411 23.55 0.83 22.52
N ALA A 412 24.43 -0.18 22.44
CA ALA A 412 24.84 -0.96 23.60
C ALA A 412 25.61 -0.15 24.67
N GLN A 413 26.12 1.03 24.33
CA GLN A 413 26.81 1.94 25.24
C GLN A 413 25.85 2.94 25.92
N GLY A 414 24.56 2.90 25.57
CA GLY A 414 23.56 3.86 26.08
C GLY A 414 23.66 5.23 25.43
N GLU A 415 24.13 5.31 24.19
CA GLU A 415 24.16 6.54 23.38
C GLU A 415 23.08 6.49 22.29
N PRO A 416 22.37 7.60 21.98
CA PRO A 416 21.40 7.64 20.89
C PRO A 416 22.02 7.28 19.53
N ILE A 417 21.33 6.44 18.76
CA ILE A 417 21.78 6.02 17.43
C ILE A 417 21.49 7.12 16.41
N HIS A 418 22.54 7.56 15.72
CA HIS A 418 22.44 8.53 14.62
C HIS A 418 22.03 7.84 13.32
N ILE A 419 20.92 8.28 12.74
CA ILE A 419 20.25 7.61 11.61
C ILE A 419 20.29 8.42 10.30
N GLY A 420 20.87 9.63 10.30
CA GLY A 420 20.96 10.42 9.08
C GLY A 420 20.91 11.92 9.33
N PHE A 421 20.51 12.67 8.32
CA PHE A 421 20.44 14.12 8.33
C PHE A 421 19.17 14.57 7.63
N VAL A 422 18.56 15.68 8.07
CA VAL A 422 17.37 16.23 7.39
C VAL A 422 17.71 16.63 5.95
N THR A 423 18.83 17.34 5.74
CA THR A 423 19.28 17.71 4.39
C THR A 423 20.76 18.06 4.38
N ASN A 424 21.47 17.81 3.28
CA ASN A 424 22.83 18.32 3.02
C ASN A 424 23.86 18.11 4.16
N SER A 425 23.77 17.01 4.91
CA SER A 425 24.60 16.75 6.11
C SER A 425 24.42 17.78 7.24
N LEU A 426 23.27 18.42 7.30
CA LEU A 426 22.83 19.35 8.34
C LEU A 426 21.69 18.71 9.13
N ASP A 427 21.61 19.07 10.42
CA ASP A 427 20.54 18.67 11.33
C ASP A 427 20.48 17.14 11.52
N HIS A 428 21.29 16.65 12.47
CA HIS A 428 21.44 15.22 12.75
C HIS A 428 20.11 14.59 13.20
N LEU A 429 19.82 13.40 12.67
CA LEU A 429 18.61 12.64 12.95
C LEU A 429 18.86 11.44 13.87
N TYR A 430 17.86 11.16 14.71
CA TYR A 430 17.81 10.05 15.66
C TYR A 430 16.42 9.39 15.61
N ALA A 431 16.34 8.11 15.97
CA ALA A 431 15.07 7.38 16.02
C ALA A 431 14.38 7.55 17.39
N LEU A 432 13.07 7.82 17.38
CA LEU A 432 12.23 7.86 18.57
C LEU A 432 11.92 6.45 19.08
N ASP A 433 12.17 6.19 20.36
CA ASP A 433 11.75 4.97 21.04
C ASP A 433 10.26 5.08 21.45
N THR A 434 9.40 4.57 20.58
CA THR A 434 7.95 4.53 20.77
C THR A 434 7.50 3.53 21.85
N THR A 435 8.40 2.72 22.41
CA THR A 435 8.09 1.86 23.57
C THR A 435 8.11 2.65 24.89
N HIS A 436 8.73 3.83 24.89
CA HIS A 436 8.74 4.73 26.04
C HIS A 436 7.40 5.47 26.18
N LEU A 437 6.74 5.37 27.34
CA LEU A 437 5.42 5.99 27.58
C LEU A 437 5.42 7.52 27.41
N GLY A 438 6.56 8.17 27.69
CA GLY A 438 6.74 9.61 27.46
C GLY A 438 6.71 9.97 25.96
N ALA A 439 7.36 9.17 25.12
CA ALA A 439 7.34 9.34 23.67
C ALA A 439 5.94 9.09 23.11
N GLN A 440 5.23 8.07 23.60
CA GLN A 440 3.84 7.81 23.23
C GLN A 440 2.91 8.98 23.62
N ALA A 441 3.07 9.54 24.82
CA ALA A 441 2.30 10.71 25.24
C ALA A 441 2.60 11.94 24.37
N TYR A 442 3.86 12.12 23.95
CA TYR A 442 4.27 13.19 23.04
C TYR A 442 3.64 13.03 21.65
N LEU A 443 3.70 11.83 21.05
CA LEU A 443 3.01 11.51 19.80
C LEU A 443 1.50 11.78 19.95
N HIS A 444 0.87 11.22 20.97
CA HIS A 444 -0.56 11.39 21.19
C HIS A 444 -0.95 12.87 21.29
N SER A 445 -0.20 13.68 22.04
CA SER A 445 -0.45 15.11 22.16
C SER A 445 -0.26 15.85 20.83
N THR A 446 0.80 15.52 20.08
CA THR A 446 1.11 16.14 18.79
C THR A 446 -0.03 15.90 17.80
N TYR A 447 -0.39 14.64 17.58
CA TYR A 447 -1.42 14.27 16.61
C TYR A 447 -2.84 14.64 17.06
N SER A 448 -3.11 14.69 18.38
CA SER A 448 -4.34 15.29 18.91
C SER A 448 -4.45 16.76 18.55
N LYS A 449 -3.37 17.54 18.67
CA LYS A 449 -3.36 18.96 18.31
C LYS A 449 -3.58 19.17 16.81
N LEU A 450 -2.86 18.40 15.97
CA LEU A 450 -3.03 18.43 14.51
C LEU A 450 -4.50 18.24 14.10
N THR A 451 -5.21 17.29 14.71
CA THR A 451 -6.57 16.93 14.29
C THR A 451 -7.68 17.72 15.01
N ARG A 452 -7.53 17.99 16.31
CA ARG A 452 -8.55 18.65 17.15
C ARG A 452 -8.44 20.16 17.15
N GLU A 453 -7.23 20.71 17.07
CA GLU A 453 -7.01 22.17 17.06
C GLU A 453 -6.82 22.74 15.65
N TRP A 454 -6.12 22.04 14.75
CA TRP A 454 -5.92 22.53 13.37
C TRP A 454 -6.97 21.98 12.40
N GLY A 455 -7.71 20.94 12.78
CA GLY A 455 -8.82 20.41 11.98
C GLY A 455 -8.40 19.45 10.87
N LEU A 456 -7.17 18.94 10.89
CA LEU A 456 -6.61 18.04 9.87
C LEU A 456 -7.38 16.72 9.75
N ARG A 457 -7.56 16.23 8.53
CA ARG A 457 -8.28 14.97 8.23
C ARG A 457 -7.50 14.01 7.34
N TYR A 458 -6.29 14.39 6.95
CA TYR A 458 -5.33 13.58 6.23
C TYR A 458 -3.94 13.85 6.82
N ILE A 459 -3.14 12.82 7.09
CA ILE A 459 -1.78 12.99 7.60
C ILE A 459 -0.84 11.99 6.94
N LYS A 460 0.20 12.51 6.27
CA LYS A 460 1.32 11.73 5.74
C LYS A 460 2.36 11.46 6.82
N LEU A 461 2.79 10.20 6.91
CA LEU A 461 3.71 9.63 7.88
C LEU A 461 4.93 9.10 7.13
N ASP A 462 5.94 9.95 6.97
CA ASP A 462 7.05 9.72 6.08
C ASP A 462 8.32 9.23 6.81
N PHE A 463 9.29 8.71 6.07
CA PHE A 463 10.61 8.27 6.54
C PHE A 463 10.55 7.29 7.73
N MET A 464 9.52 6.45 7.78
CA MET A 464 9.37 5.46 8.85
C MET A 464 10.43 4.35 8.78
N GLU A 465 10.92 4.00 7.59
CA GLU A 465 11.99 3.03 7.39
C GLU A 465 13.32 3.52 7.97
N ASP A 466 13.56 4.84 7.96
CA ASP A 466 14.79 5.43 8.49
C ASP A 466 14.88 5.24 10.01
N SER A 467 13.71 5.16 10.65
CA SER A 467 13.55 4.98 12.09
C SER A 467 13.39 3.51 12.52
N ALA A 468 13.27 2.57 11.58
CA ALA A 468 13.08 1.14 11.86
C ALA A 468 14.39 0.46 12.32
N ILE A 469 15.13 1.08 13.24
CA ILE A 469 16.50 0.72 13.62
C ILE A 469 16.51 -0.26 14.78
N GLU A 470 17.24 -1.37 14.64
CA GLU A 470 17.48 -2.25 15.79
C GLU A 470 18.38 -1.55 16.83
N GLY A 471 18.06 -1.74 18.10
CA GLY A 471 18.74 -1.05 19.19
C GLY A 471 18.22 -1.48 20.57
N PHE A 472 18.59 -0.71 21.59
CA PHE A 472 18.17 -0.93 22.97
C PHE A 472 16.99 -0.02 23.29
N TYR A 473 15.80 -0.61 23.23
CA TYR A 473 14.51 0.01 23.55
C TYR A 473 14.21 0.01 25.06
N HIS A 474 13.37 0.94 25.50
CA HIS A 474 12.88 1.06 26.87
C HIS A 474 12.14 -0.19 27.32
N VAL A 475 11.31 -0.77 26.44
CA VAL A 475 10.78 -2.12 26.60
C VAL A 475 11.79 -3.09 25.97
N PRO A 476 12.50 -3.91 26.78
CA PRO A 476 13.47 -4.86 26.24
C PRO A 476 12.79 -5.94 25.40
N GLN A 477 13.55 -6.57 24.49
CA GLN A 477 13.07 -7.66 23.62
C GLN A 477 12.01 -7.23 22.59
N THR A 478 11.88 -5.92 22.36
CA THR A 478 11.09 -5.33 21.28
C THR A 478 11.98 -5.16 20.04
N THR A 479 11.48 -5.59 18.89
CA THR A 479 12.14 -5.33 17.60
C THR A 479 11.81 -3.94 17.07
N ALA A 480 12.60 -3.45 16.11
CA ALA A 480 12.31 -2.17 15.47
C ALA A 480 10.90 -2.10 14.85
N LEU A 481 10.46 -3.19 14.21
CA LEU A 481 9.12 -3.29 13.62
C LEU A 481 7.99 -3.34 14.65
N GLU A 482 8.22 -3.91 15.83
CA GLU A 482 7.25 -3.84 16.94
C GLU A 482 7.14 -2.42 17.49
N ALA A 483 8.28 -1.73 17.67
CA ALA A 483 8.30 -0.34 18.10
C ALA A 483 7.56 0.57 17.09
N GLN A 484 7.86 0.45 15.79
CA GLN A 484 7.17 1.22 14.76
C GLN A 484 5.64 1.02 14.83
N ARG A 485 5.15 -0.23 14.96
CA ARG A 485 3.71 -0.51 15.14
C ARG A 485 3.11 0.11 16.40
N ILE A 486 3.83 0.11 17.52
CA ILE A 486 3.38 0.80 18.76
C ILE A 486 3.21 2.30 18.50
N GLY A 487 4.15 2.91 17.78
CA GLY A 487 4.09 4.31 17.38
C GLY A 487 2.89 4.62 16.50
N ILE A 488 2.69 3.84 15.43
CA ILE A 488 1.57 4.04 14.50
C ILE A 488 0.23 3.83 15.21
N GLN A 489 0.11 2.81 16.08
CA GLN A 489 -1.10 2.60 16.89
C GLN A 489 -1.36 3.80 17.81
N THR A 490 -0.33 4.35 18.46
CA THR A 490 -0.46 5.55 19.31
C THR A 490 -1.00 6.75 18.50
N ILE A 491 -0.51 6.92 17.26
CA ILE A 491 -0.99 7.97 16.35
C ILE A 491 -2.45 7.70 15.97
N ARG A 492 -2.79 6.47 15.56
CA ARG A 492 -4.15 6.06 15.20
C ARG A 492 -5.14 6.32 16.34
N ASP A 493 -4.77 5.99 17.57
CA ASP A 493 -5.60 6.21 18.75
C ASP A 493 -5.84 7.71 19.01
N ALA A 494 -4.83 8.54 18.79
CA ALA A 494 -4.93 9.99 18.97
C ALA A 494 -5.85 10.66 17.93
N VAL A 495 -5.77 10.24 16.67
CA VAL A 495 -6.49 10.86 15.54
C VAL A 495 -7.89 10.26 15.29
N GLY A 496 -8.08 9.00 15.69
CA GLY A 496 -9.32 8.26 15.50
C GLY A 496 -9.52 7.74 14.07
N PRO A 497 -10.67 7.08 13.81
CA PRO A 497 -10.94 6.37 12.55
C PRO A 497 -11.40 7.27 11.39
N ASN A 498 -11.59 8.58 11.64
CA ASN A 498 -12.10 9.54 10.64
C ASN A 498 -10.99 10.41 10.03
N VAL A 499 -9.72 10.08 10.32
CA VAL A 499 -8.53 10.74 9.78
C VAL A 499 -7.80 9.72 8.95
N LEU A 500 -7.51 10.06 7.70
CA LEU A 500 -6.70 9.21 6.82
C LEU A 500 -5.23 9.32 7.24
N LEU A 501 -4.60 8.18 7.46
CA LEU A 501 -3.16 8.10 7.65
C LEU A 501 -2.52 7.51 6.40
N ASP A 502 -1.50 8.18 5.89
CA ASP A 502 -0.76 7.83 4.69
C ASP A 502 0.66 7.41 5.07
N LYS A 503 1.01 6.14 4.85
CA LYS A 503 2.36 5.65 5.14
C LYS A 503 3.29 5.91 3.96
N ASP A 504 4.41 6.55 4.24
CA ASP A 504 5.45 6.86 3.27
C ASP A 504 6.82 6.52 3.84
N GLY A 505 7.70 6.05 2.98
CA GLY A 505 9.01 5.57 3.38
C GLY A 505 8.88 4.52 4.47
N CYS A 506 8.25 3.37 4.20
CA CYS A 506 7.98 2.35 5.21
C CYS A 506 7.99 0.93 4.65
N GLU A 507 8.27 -0.06 5.51
CA GLU A 507 8.10 -1.46 5.17
C GLU A 507 6.66 -1.77 4.75
N LEU A 508 6.46 -2.25 3.52
CA LEU A 508 5.14 -2.31 2.90
C LEU A 508 4.07 -3.09 3.67
N LEU A 509 4.45 -4.14 4.41
CA LEU A 509 3.50 -4.98 5.15
C LEU A 509 3.30 -4.55 6.60
N ASN A 510 4.30 -3.93 7.24
CA ASN A 510 4.26 -3.64 8.67
C ASN A 510 3.10 -2.71 9.10
N PRO A 511 2.73 -1.64 8.37
CA PRO A 511 1.68 -0.71 8.82
C PRO A 511 0.27 -1.13 8.42
N VAL A 512 0.09 -2.23 7.68
CA VAL A 512 -1.24 -2.68 7.20
C VAL A 512 -2.19 -2.89 8.38
N GLY A 513 -3.40 -2.34 8.26
CA GLY A 513 -4.43 -2.37 9.31
C GLY A 513 -4.37 -1.21 10.31
N LEU A 514 -3.30 -0.39 10.27
CA LEU A 514 -3.14 0.80 11.12
C LEU A 514 -3.28 2.11 10.35
N VAL A 515 -2.96 2.08 9.05
CA VAL A 515 -3.03 3.23 8.12
C VAL A 515 -4.01 2.95 6.97
N ASP A 516 -4.49 4.00 6.31
CA ASP A 516 -5.50 3.94 5.26
C ASP A 516 -4.88 3.92 3.86
N THR A 517 -3.87 4.76 3.67
CA THR A 517 -3.21 5.02 2.39
C THR A 517 -1.71 4.75 2.51
N GLY A 518 -1.00 4.64 1.38
CA GLY A 518 0.45 4.53 1.45
C GLY A 518 1.15 4.53 0.11
N ARG A 519 2.31 5.20 0.05
CA ARG A 519 3.16 5.24 -1.14
C ARG A 519 3.50 3.83 -1.58
N ILE A 520 3.50 3.61 -2.90
CA ILE A 520 3.84 2.30 -3.50
C ILE A 520 4.97 2.41 -4.51
N SER A 521 5.60 3.58 -4.66
CA SER A 521 6.68 3.76 -5.61
C SER A 521 7.61 4.91 -5.22
N GLN A 522 8.56 5.21 -6.08
CA GLN A 522 9.49 6.33 -5.91
C GLN A 522 8.77 7.68 -5.96
N ASP A 523 9.43 8.67 -5.37
CA ASP A 523 9.04 10.06 -5.49
C ASP A 523 8.95 10.47 -6.97
N THR A 524 7.95 11.28 -7.29
CA THR A 524 7.75 11.88 -8.60
C THR A 524 8.24 13.34 -8.60
N GLY A 525 7.93 14.08 -9.66
CA GLY A 525 8.32 15.47 -9.79
C GLY A 525 8.17 15.97 -11.21
N HIS A 526 8.75 17.15 -11.47
CA HIS A 526 8.63 17.88 -12.73
C HIS A 526 9.55 17.34 -13.85
N THR A 527 9.82 16.02 -13.87
CA THR A 527 10.65 15.37 -14.89
C THR A 527 10.02 14.07 -15.42
N PHE A 528 10.26 13.77 -16.69
CA PHE A 528 9.90 12.49 -17.29
C PHE A 528 10.59 11.31 -16.58
N SER A 529 11.87 11.48 -16.19
CA SER A 529 12.63 10.46 -15.47
C SER A 529 11.95 10.07 -14.17
N SER A 530 11.52 11.02 -13.33
CA SER A 530 10.84 10.70 -12.07
C SER A 530 9.55 9.90 -12.31
N SER A 531 8.73 10.28 -13.30
CA SER A 531 7.54 9.50 -13.68
C SER A 531 7.88 8.09 -14.18
N LYS A 532 8.94 7.97 -14.98
CA LYS A 532 9.43 6.68 -15.50
C LYS A 532 9.95 5.79 -14.38
N ASP A 533 10.70 6.35 -13.45
CA ASP A 533 11.30 5.67 -12.30
C ASP A 533 10.22 5.17 -11.33
N ALA A 534 9.14 5.94 -11.14
CA ALA A 534 7.97 5.54 -10.36
C ALA A 534 7.11 4.46 -11.04
N ALA A 535 7.08 4.38 -12.37
CA ALA A 535 6.13 3.51 -13.07
C ALA A 535 6.34 2.00 -12.82
N THR A 536 7.57 1.54 -12.59
CA THR A 536 7.82 0.11 -12.31
C THR A 536 7.25 -0.31 -10.96
N GLY A 537 7.37 0.52 -9.92
CA GLY A 537 6.77 0.26 -8.60
C GLY A 537 5.25 0.23 -8.65
N ILE A 538 4.63 1.20 -9.35
CA ILE A 538 3.17 1.25 -9.57
C ILE A 538 2.68 -0.01 -10.28
N ALA A 539 3.38 -0.46 -11.32
CA ALA A 539 3.04 -1.69 -12.02
C ALA A 539 3.22 -2.94 -11.14
N ALA A 540 4.38 -3.09 -10.49
CA ALA A 540 4.69 -4.28 -9.69
C ALA A 540 3.76 -4.43 -8.48
N ARG A 541 3.24 -3.32 -7.93
CA ARG A 541 2.42 -3.29 -6.71
C ARG A 541 0.96 -2.96 -6.98
N TYR A 542 0.47 -3.04 -8.22
CA TYR A 542 -0.93 -2.74 -8.57
C TYR A 542 -1.94 -3.50 -7.68
N TYR A 543 -1.61 -4.74 -7.29
CA TYR A 543 -2.44 -5.60 -6.45
C TYR A 543 -2.58 -5.11 -5.01
N MET A 544 -1.71 -4.22 -4.53
CA MET A 544 -1.76 -3.66 -3.18
C MET A 544 -2.88 -2.63 -3.02
N ASN A 545 -3.28 -1.94 -4.10
CA ASN A 545 -4.36 -0.97 -4.04
C ASN A 545 -5.66 -1.66 -3.61
N ARG A 546 -6.33 -1.07 -2.61
CA ARG A 546 -7.53 -1.60 -1.95
C ARG A 546 -7.37 -2.98 -1.28
N ASN A 547 -6.13 -3.39 -1.02
CA ASN A 547 -5.82 -4.63 -0.29
C ASN A 547 -4.90 -4.38 0.90
N TYR A 548 -3.82 -3.64 0.69
CA TYR A 548 -2.95 -3.17 1.76
C TYR A 548 -3.37 -1.77 2.19
N PHE A 549 -3.49 -0.89 1.20
CA PHE A 549 -3.74 0.55 1.35
C PHE A 549 -4.61 1.03 0.18
N LEU A 550 -5.13 2.25 0.26
CA LEU A 550 -5.32 3.04 -0.96
C LEU A 550 -3.91 3.40 -1.45
N ALA A 551 -3.57 3.00 -2.67
CA ALA A 551 -2.23 3.26 -3.19
C ALA A 551 -1.97 4.76 -3.26
N ASP A 552 -0.79 5.20 -2.86
CA ASP A 552 -0.29 6.52 -3.21
C ASP A 552 0.79 6.37 -4.30
N PRO A 553 0.53 6.84 -5.53
CA PRO A 553 1.53 6.87 -6.60
C PRO A 553 2.46 8.08 -6.52
N ASP A 554 2.39 8.87 -5.45
CA ASP A 554 2.87 10.24 -5.33
C ASP A 554 2.10 11.19 -6.27
N ALA A 555 2.38 12.49 -6.21
CA ALA A 555 1.67 13.48 -7.02
C ALA A 555 2.03 13.39 -8.51
N PHE A 556 1.18 13.96 -9.36
CA PHE A 556 1.50 14.20 -10.76
C PHE A 556 1.81 15.68 -11.01
N SER A 557 2.70 15.96 -11.95
CA SER A 557 3.04 17.31 -12.40
C SER A 557 2.77 17.45 -13.89
N VAL A 558 1.97 18.45 -14.26
CA VAL A 558 1.59 18.72 -15.66
C VAL A 558 1.90 20.15 -16.10
N SER A 559 2.18 21.05 -15.16
CA SER A 559 2.41 22.46 -15.45
C SER A 559 3.72 22.69 -16.23
N THR A 560 3.90 23.92 -16.69
CA THR A 560 5.15 24.40 -17.30
C THR A 560 6.14 24.92 -16.26
N GLN A 561 5.92 24.64 -14.97
CA GLN A 561 6.82 25.01 -13.89
C GLN A 561 8.18 24.34 -14.05
N THR A 562 9.23 25.06 -13.64
CA THR A 562 10.58 24.53 -13.45
C THR A 562 11.04 24.86 -12.05
N VAL A 563 11.63 23.88 -11.37
CA VAL A 563 12.26 24.07 -10.06
C VAL A 563 13.75 23.76 -10.25
N ASP A 564 14.61 24.77 -10.24
CA ASP A 564 16.01 24.65 -10.65
C ASP A 564 17.00 24.55 -9.48
N ASP A 565 16.56 24.80 -8.24
CA ASP A 565 17.35 24.67 -7.02
C ASP A 565 17.33 23.24 -6.43
N GLN A 566 16.47 22.35 -6.93
CA GLN A 566 16.39 20.93 -6.56
C GLN A 566 16.92 20.00 -7.65
N HIS A 567 18.23 19.96 -7.84
CA HIS A 567 18.89 19.18 -8.91
C HIS A 567 18.57 17.66 -9.01
N TRP A 568 18.01 17.04 -7.97
CA TRP A 568 17.69 15.61 -7.93
C TRP A 568 16.26 15.30 -8.45
N HIS A 569 15.30 16.21 -8.30
CA HIS A 569 13.87 16.03 -8.69
C HIS A 569 13.27 17.21 -9.49
N GLY A 570 13.91 18.37 -9.43
CA GLY A 570 13.58 19.57 -10.18
C GLY A 570 14.08 19.51 -11.62
N GLY A 571 13.18 19.78 -12.57
CA GLY A 571 13.53 19.84 -13.98
C GLY A 571 14.18 21.18 -14.34
N THR A 572 15.33 21.14 -15.02
CA THR A 572 15.93 22.34 -15.66
C THR A 572 15.21 22.74 -16.96
N LYS A 573 14.22 21.95 -17.38
CA LYS A 573 13.38 22.17 -18.56
C LYS A 573 11.93 21.87 -18.20
N GLN A 574 11.01 22.55 -18.87
CA GLN A 574 9.59 22.25 -18.76
C GLN A 574 9.30 20.87 -19.36
N LEU A 575 8.33 20.15 -18.77
CA LEU A 575 7.77 18.95 -19.38
C LEU A 575 7.13 19.31 -20.73
N THR A 576 7.41 18.50 -21.75
CA THR A 576 6.57 18.49 -22.96
C THR A 576 5.14 18.08 -22.60
N LEU A 577 4.18 18.36 -23.49
CA LEU A 577 2.79 17.97 -23.25
C LEU A 577 2.63 16.45 -23.16
N ASP A 578 3.42 15.68 -23.90
CA ASP A 578 3.37 14.21 -23.85
C ASP A 578 4.00 13.65 -22.56
N GLU A 579 5.08 14.25 -22.04
CA GLU A 579 5.63 13.90 -20.73
C GLU A 579 4.67 14.25 -19.58
N ALA A 580 3.94 15.37 -19.66
CA ALA A 580 2.89 15.68 -18.68
C ALA A 580 1.71 14.71 -18.73
N LYS A 581 1.28 14.28 -19.94
CA LYS A 581 0.28 13.21 -20.07
C LYS A 581 0.74 11.93 -19.37
N ILE A 582 2.03 11.58 -19.48
CA ILE A 582 2.57 10.40 -18.78
C ILE A 582 2.37 10.55 -17.27
N SER A 583 2.78 11.68 -16.68
CA SER A 583 2.69 11.90 -15.23
C SER A 583 1.26 11.73 -14.71
N ILE A 584 0.30 12.44 -15.29
CA ILE A 584 -1.10 12.39 -14.84
C ILE A 584 -1.80 11.05 -15.13
N VAL A 585 -1.49 10.39 -16.26
CA VAL A 585 -2.07 9.09 -16.58
C VAL A 585 -1.51 7.99 -15.69
N LEU A 586 -0.22 8.07 -15.31
CA LEU A 586 0.39 7.12 -14.40
C LEU A 586 -0.27 7.15 -13.02
N SER A 587 -0.55 8.35 -12.50
CA SER A 587 -1.32 8.50 -11.26
C SER A 587 -2.73 7.90 -11.39
N ALA A 588 -3.45 8.14 -12.50
CA ALA A 588 -4.76 7.53 -12.74
C ALA A 588 -4.71 5.98 -12.86
N VAL A 589 -3.64 5.43 -13.43
CA VAL A 589 -3.41 3.99 -13.57
C VAL A 589 -3.27 3.29 -12.21
N SER A 590 -2.70 3.96 -11.21
CA SER A 590 -2.57 3.42 -9.85
C SER A 590 -3.94 3.14 -9.20
N GLY A 591 -4.97 3.89 -9.61
CA GLY A 591 -6.31 3.84 -9.03
C GLY A 591 -6.39 4.27 -7.56
N GLY A 592 -5.32 4.88 -7.05
CA GLY A 592 -5.20 5.38 -5.69
C GLY A 592 -5.25 6.91 -5.65
N LEU A 593 -4.48 7.55 -4.76
CA LEU A 593 -4.43 9.01 -4.63
C LEU A 593 -4.19 9.69 -5.98
N TYR A 594 -4.83 10.85 -6.15
CA TYR A 594 -4.77 11.63 -7.38
C TYR A 594 -4.53 13.10 -7.05
N GLU A 595 -3.28 13.42 -6.75
CA GLU A 595 -2.87 14.74 -6.26
C GLU A 595 -2.05 15.51 -7.30
N ILE A 596 -2.35 16.80 -7.43
CA ILE A 596 -1.61 17.74 -8.28
C ILE A 596 -0.39 18.23 -7.50
N GLY A 597 0.81 18.10 -8.07
CA GLY A 597 2.08 18.55 -7.50
C GLY A 597 2.62 19.85 -8.10
N ASP A 598 1.77 20.64 -8.76
CA ASP A 598 2.12 21.89 -9.46
C ASP A 598 1.70 23.14 -8.65
N ASP A 599 2.35 24.29 -8.89
CA ASP A 599 1.81 25.61 -8.51
C ASP A 599 0.50 25.89 -9.28
N LEU A 600 -0.64 25.95 -8.57
CA LEU A 600 -1.97 25.96 -9.19
C LEU A 600 -2.25 27.23 -10.02
N PRO A 601 -1.91 28.45 -9.56
CA PRO A 601 -1.92 29.63 -10.41
C PRO A 601 -1.14 29.45 -11.73
N THR A 602 0.09 28.94 -11.67
CA THR A 602 0.92 28.68 -12.88
C THR A 602 0.26 27.64 -13.80
N LEU A 603 -0.27 26.56 -13.24
CA LEU A 603 -1.06 25.57 -14.01
C LEU A 603 -2.28 26.22 -14.69
N GLY A 604 -2.98 27.12 -13.99
CA GLY A 604 -4.15 27.83 -14.49
C GLY A 604 -3.88 28.72 -15.70
N GLU A 605 -2.64 29.15 -15.91
CA GLU A 605 -2.22 29.93 -17.07
C GLU A 605 -1.96 29.09 -18.32
N ALA A 606 -1.97 27.75 -18.22
CA ALA A 606 -1.71 26.81 -19.31
C ALA A 606 -2.96 25.96 -19.64
N PRO A 607 -3.86 26.42 -20.54
CA PRO A 607 -5.14 25.75 -20.81
C PRO A 607 -5.02 24.30 -21.31
N ASP A 608 -3.97 23.97 -22.06
CA ASP A 608 -3.70 22.61 -22.53
C ASP A 608 -3.32 21.67 -21.39
N ARG A 609 -2.66 22.17 -20.34
CA ARG A 609 -2.32 21.42 -19.12
C ARG A 609 -3.49 21.31 -18.17
N LEU A 610 -4.20 22.42 -17.95
CA LEU A 610 -5.42 22.43 -17.15
C LEU A 610 -6.47 21.45 -17.72
N ALA A 611 -6.61 21.36 -19.04
CA ALA A 611 -7.52 20.40 -19.68
C ALA A 611 -7.19 18.92 -19.36
N LEU A 612 -5.94 18.58 -19.02
CA LEU A 612 -5.59 17.23 -18.55
C LEU A 612 -6.18 16.97 -17.17
N VAL A 613 -6.05 17.94 -16.26
CA VAL A 613 -6.59 17.88 -14.88
C VAL A 613 -8.12 17.87 -14.87
N GLU A 614 -8.74 18.54 -15.84
CA GLU A 614 -10.20 18.55 -15.99
C GLU A 614 -10.76 17.30 -16.71
N ASN A 615 -9.89 16.40 -17.20
CA ASN A 615 -10.30 15.24 -18.00
C ASN A 615 -11.19 14.29 -17.19
N ARG A 616 -12.44 14.13 -17.62
CA ARG A 616 -13.45 13.33 -16.90
C ARG A 616 -13.15 11.85 -16.88
N ASP A 617 -12.57 11.29 -17.94
CA ASP A 617 -12.25 9.87 -17.98
C ASP A 617 -11.12 9.54 -16.99
N LEU A 618 -10.08 10.38 -16.89
CA LEU A 618 -9.01 10.20 -15.88
C LEU A 618 -9.55 10.36 -14.45
N LEU A 619 -10.38 11.37 -14.21
CA LEU A 619 -11.05 11.54 -12.92
C LEU A 619 -11.94 10.35 -12.56
N ASP A 620 -12.64 9.76 -13.54
CA ASP A 620 -13.48 8.59 -13.30
C ASP A 620 -12.65 7.32 -13.07
N MET A 621 -11.43 7.21 -13.62
CA MET A 621 -10.46 6.18 -13.22
C MET A 621 -10.06 6.33 -11.75
N ALA A 622 -9.69 7.53 -11.32
CA ALA A 622 -9.31 7.81 -9.93
C ALA A 622 -10.47 7.55 -8.95
N ARG A 623 -11.67 8.07 -9.25
CA ARG A 623 -12.88 7.86 -8.43
C ARG A 623 -13.31 6.41 -8.34
N LEU A 624 -13.03 5.62 -9.38
CA LEU A 624 -13.33 4.20 -9.35
C LEU A 624 -12.51 3.48 -8.27
N GLY A 625 -11.32 4.00 -7.95
CA GLY A 625 -10.50 3.50 -6.86
C GLY A 625 -9.92 2.10 -7.11
N ARG A 626 -9.76 1.70 -8.39
CA ARG A 626 -9.21 0.41 -8.80
C ARG A 626 -7.96 0.61 -9.64
N ALA A 627 -6.87 -0.07 -9.27
CA ALA A 627 -5.65 -0.08 -10.07
C ALA A 627 -5.89 -0.74 -11.44
N SER A 628 -5.22 -0.24 -12.47
CA SER A 628 -5.19 -0.90 -13.78
C SER A 628 -4.23 -2.08 -13.73
N VAL A 629 -4.63 -3.21 -14.30
CA VAL A 629 -3.82 -4.43 -14.36
C VAL A 629 -2.71 -4.26 -15.41
N PRO A 630 -1.42 -4.38 -15.05
CA PRO A 630 -0.31 -4.35 -15.99
C PRO A 630 -0.26 -5.67 -16.78
N LEU A 631 -0.84 -5.70 -17.97
CA LEU A 631 -0.99 -6.91 -18.79
C LEU A 631 0.37 -7.53 -19.16
N ASP A 632 1.41 -6.72 -19.23
CA ASP A 632 2.76 -7.11 -19.61
C ASP A 632 3.77 -7.11 -18.44
N LEU A 633 3.32 -7.13 -17.18
CA LEU A 633 4.20 -7.03 -16.00
C LEU A 633 5.43 -7.95 -16.07
N MET A 634 5.23 -9.26 -16.28
CA MET A 634 6.33 -10.23 -16.39
C MET A 634 6.70 -10.56 -17.84
N THR A 635 6.13 -9.84 -18.82
CA THR A 635 6.27 -10.16 -20.26
C THR A 635 6.51 -8.95 -21.17
N TYR A 636 6.77 -7.76 -20.62
CA TYR A 636 7.03 -6.55 -21.40
C TYR A 636 8.20 -6.77 -22.36
N ASP A 637 8.10 -6.19 -23.56
CA ASP A 637 9.16 -6.22 -24.57
C ASP A 637 10.36 -5.45 -24.01
N PRO A 638 11.59 -6.00 -24.02
CA PRO A 638 12.78 -5.29 -23.56
C PRO A 638 12.98 -3.90 -24.19
N LEU A 639 12.46 -3.68 -25.41
CA LEU A 639 12.50 -2.37 -26.07
C LEU A 639 11.56 -1.33 -25.45
N ASP A 640 10.56 -1.77 -24.66
CA ASP A 640 9.70 -0.89 -23.87
C ASP A 640 10.36 -0.48 -22.54
N LEU A 641 11.48 -1.12 -22.18
CA LEU A 641 12.29 -0.92 -20.98
C LEU A 641 11.63 -1.35 -19.66
N GLN A 642 10.30 -1.24 -19.54
CA GLN A 642 9.51 -1.57 -18.35
C GLN A 642 8.04 -1.84 -18.75
N PRO A 643 7.18 -2.35 -17.84
CA PRO A 643 5.77 -2.57 -18.11
C PRO A 643 5.09 -1.34 -18.71
N SER A 644 4.34 -1.54 -19.78
CA SER A 644 3.85 -0.43 -20.62
C SER A 644 2.37 -0.54 -20.96
N ILE A 645 1.74 -1.69 -20.77
CA ILE A 645 0.36 -1.95 -21.21
C ILE A 645 -0.51 -2.26 -20.01
N PHE A 646 -1.50 -1.40 -19.76
CA PHE A 646 -2.41 -1.51 -18.62
C PHE A 646 -3.85 -1.60 -19.08
N GLU A 647 -4.67 -2.37 -18.35
CA GLU A 647 -6.10 -2.50 -18.58
C GLU A 647 -6.88 -2.24 -17.29
N LEU A 648 -7.93 -1.44 -17.41
CA LEU A 648 -8.87 -1.16 -16.32
C LEU A 648 -10.28 -1.49 -16.77
N GLN A 649 -10.78 -2.65 -16.35
CA GLN A 649 -12.18 -3.00 -16.53
C GLN A 649 -13.09 -2.18 -15.60
N GLN A 650 -13.65 -1.10 -16.13
CA GLN A 650 -14.54 -0.19 -15.39
C GLN A 650 -15.93 -0.80 -15.14
N THR A 651 -16.54 -1.41 -16.16
CA THR A 651 -17.79 -2.21 -16.05
C THR A 651 -17.78 -3.30 -17.12
N ARG A 652 -18.76 -4.18 -17.19
CA ARG A 652 -18.88 -5.11 -18.34
C ARG A 652 -19.09 -4.39 -19.69
N HIS A 653 -19.61 -3.16 -19.66
CA HIS A 653 -19.85 -2.35 -20.85
C HIS A 653 -18.59 -1.65 -21.35
N GLN A 654 -17.62 -1.33 -20.49
CA GLN A 654 -16.46 -0.53 -20.87
C GLN A 654 -15.18 -0.82 -20.09
N SER A 655 -14.04 -0.63 -20.75
CA SER A 655 -12.70 -0.66 -20.16
C SER A 655 -11.83 0.49 -20.69
N ILE A 656 -10.76 0.78 -19.96
CA ILE A 656 -9.68 1.69 -20.37
C ILE A 656 -8.43 0.85 -20.65
N VAL A 657 -7.78 1.11 -21.78
CA VAL A 657 -6.48 0.54 -22.14
C VAL A 657 -5.46 1.67 -22.24
N THR A 658 -4.39 1.57 -21.47
CA THR A 658 -3.31 2.56 -21.44
C THR A 658 -2.04 1.94 -21.99
N VAL A 659 -1.36 2.66 -22.89
CA VAL A 659 -0.09 2.23 -23.47
C VAL A 659 0.94 3.35 -23.32
N PHE A 660 2.02 3.08 -22.61
CA PHE A 660 3.14 3.99 -22.42
C PHE A 660 4.27 3.70 -23.40
N ASN A 661 5.02 4.72 -23.78
CA ASN A 661 6.32 4.60 -24.43
C ASN A 661 7.39 5.30 -23.59
N TRP A 662 8.13 4.51 -22.83
CA TRP A 662 9.22 4.98 -21.95
C TRP A 662 10.56 5.18 -22.66
N SER A 663 10.64 4.82 -23.94
CA SER A 663 11.88 4.76 -24.70
C SER A 663 12.19 6.07 -25.42
N GLU A 664 13.45 6.21 -25.85
CA GLU A 664 13.94 7.33 -26.65
C GLU A 664 13.54 7.26 -28.13
N ILE A 665 12.79 6.21 -28.53
CA ILE A 665 12.39 5.96 -29.91
C ILE A 665 10.87 5.84 -30.04
N SER A 666 10.36 5.99 -31.26
CA SER A 666 8.95 5.67 -31.51
C SER A 666 8.70 4.17 -31.35
N ARG A 667 7.59 3.83 -30.71
CA ARG A 667 7.15 2.44 -30.49
C ARG A 667 5.83 2.16 -31.20
N SER A 668 5.55 0.88 -31.40
CA SER A 668 4.30 0.42 -31.99
C SER A 668 3.89 -0.91 -31.37
N HIS A 669 2.64 -0.98 -30.93
CA HIS A 669 2.03 -2.16 -30.33
C HIS A 669 0.81 -2.57 -31.15
N SER A 670 0.58 -3.88 -31.27
CA SER A 670 -0.65 -4.43 -31.84
C SER A 670 -1.30 -5.32 -30.80
N LEU A 671 -2.33 -4.80 -30.14
CA LEU A 671 -2.99 -5.45 -29.01
C LEU A 671 -4.23 -6.20 -29.51
N THR A 672 -4.14 -7.53 -29.59
CA THR A 672 -5.30 -8.34 -30.01
C THR A 672 -6.43 -8.24 -28.99
N ARG A 673 -7.68 -8.43 -29.42
CA ARG A 673 -8.83 -8.50 -28.49
C ARG A 673 -8.60 -9.51 -27.35
N ALA A 674 -8.02 -10.66 -27.66
CA ALA A 674 -7.72 -11.69 -26.66
C ALA A 674 -6.67 -11.24 -25.64
N ALA A 675 -5.64 -10.50 -26.07
CA ALA A 675 -4.62 -9.95 -25.16
C ALA A 675 -5.21 -8.89 -24.21
N LEU A 676 -6.28 -8.21 -24.62
CA LEU A 676 -7.02 -7.24 -23.82
C LEU A 676 -8.17 -7.86 -22.99
N GLY A 677 -8.29 -9.19 -22.97
CA GLY A 677 -9.39 -9.88 -22.27
C GLY A 677 -10.78 -9.67 -22.89
N LEU A 678 -10.87 -9.13 -24.11
CA LEU A 678 -12.12 -8.82 -24.79
C LEU A 678 -12.70 -10.06 -25.50
N ASP A 679 -14.02 -10.26 -25.41
CA ASP A 679 -14.72 -11.33 -26.14
C ASP A 679 -14.53 -11.14 -27.66
N PRO A 680 -13.91 -12.10 -28.38
CA PRO A 680 -13.66 -11.98 -29.80
C PRO A 680 -14.95 -11.90 -30.65
N LYS A 681 -16.09 -12.33 -30.13
CA LYS A 681 -17.38 -12.34 -30.84
C LYS A 681 -18.19 -11.07 -30.65
N ALA A 682 -17.86 -10.25 -29.66
CA ALA A 682 -18.60 -9.02 -29.37
C ALA A 682 -18.17 -7.87 -30.28
N ASN A 683 -19.04 -6.87 -30.40
CA ASN A 683 -18.79 -5.62 -31.10
C ASN A 683 -18.27 -4.56 -30.13
N TYR A 684 -17.23 -3.86 -30.55
CA TYR A 684 -16.63 -2.80 -29.74
C TYR A 684 -16.44 -1.52 -30.53
N THR A 685 -16.57 -0.39 -29.84
CA THR A 685 -16.01 0.88 -30.30
C THR A 685 -14.83 1.29 -29.44
N VAL A 686 -13.95 2.11 -30.00
CA VAL A 686 -12.77 2.65 -29.35
C VAL A 686 -12.66 4.15 -29.63
N SER A 687 -12.26 4.90 -28.60
CA SER A 687 -12.03 6.35 -28.64
C SER A 687 -10.79 6.71 -27.83
N GLU A 688 -10.06 7.76 -28.21
CA GLU A 688 -8.85 8.20 -27.52
C GLU A 688 -9.18 9.26 -26.47
N VAL A 689 -8.79 9.02 -25.22
CA VAL A 689 -9.17 9.83 -24.04
C VAL A 689 -8.43 11.17 -23.98
N LEU A 690 -7.19 11.22 -24.47
CA LEU A 690 -6.31 12.39 -24.34
C LEU A 690 -6.38 13.36 -25.53
N THR A 691 -7.27 13.11 -26.51
CA THR A 691 -7.45 13.96 -27.70
C THR A 691 -8.83 14.58 -27.74
N THR A 692 -8.91 15.85 -28.13
CA THR A 692 -10.18 16.56 -28.32
C THR A 692 -10.25 17.13 -29.75
N PRO A 693 -11.29 16.79 -30.56
CA PRO A 693 -12.38 15.87 -30.25
C PRO A 693 -11.93 14.40 -30.22
N SER A 694 -12.62 13.59 -29.42
CA SER A 694 -12.41 12.14 -29.36
C SER A 694 -13.40 11.44 -30.29
N ASP A 695 -12.93 11.03 -31.47
CA ASP A 695 -13.76 10.30 -32.43
C ASP A 695 -13.85 8.81 -32.05
N SER A 696 -15.07 8.32 -31.90
CA SER A 696 -15.34 6.90 -31.66
C SER A 696 -15.39 6.12 -32.97
N THR A 697 -14.63 5.04 -33.07
CA THR A 697 -14.57 4.15 -34.25
C THR A 697 -14.79 2.70 -33.86
N SER A 698 -15.16 1.83 -34.80
CA SER A 698 -15.24 0.39 -34.53
C SER A 698 -13.85 -0.22 -34.30
N LEU A 699 -13.67 -0.96 -33.21
CA LEU A 699 -12.42 -1.65 -32.92
C LEU A 699 -12.27 -2.87 -33.84
N SER A 700 -11.12 -3.00 -34.49
CA SER A 700 -10.81 -4.11 -35.39
C SER A 700 -10.46 -5.40 -34.61
N ALA A 701 -9.78 -6.38 -35.24
CA ALA A 701 -9.27 -7.57 -34.54
C ALA A 701 -8.16 -7.23 -33.52
N SER A 702 -7.47 -6.11 -33.73
CA SER A 702 -6.46 -5.55 -32.83
C SER A 702 -6.65 -4.03 -32.67
N LEU A 703 -6.11 -3.52 -31.58
CA LEU A 703 -5.83 -2.11 -31.37
C LEU A 703 -4.37 -1.85 -31.74
N ASP A 704 -4.14 -1.15 -32.84
CA ASP A 704 -2.79 -0.77 -33.28
C ASP A 704 -2.44 0.61 -32.74
N VAL A 705 -1.44 0.66 -31.87
CA VAL A 705 -1.01 1.86 -31.17
C VAL A 705 0.36 2.27 -31.69
N LYS A 706 0.47 3.49 -32.21
CA LYS A 706 1.74 4.11 -32.61
C LYS A 706 1.99 5.35 -31.77
N GLN A 707 3.19 5.46 -31.23
CA GLN A 707 3.56 6.49 -30.25
C GLN A 707 4.97 7.02 -30.50
N PRO A 708 5.19 8.34 -30.42
CA PRO A 708 6.54 8.90 -30.34
C PRO A 708 7.20 8.52 -29.01
N ALA A 709 8.51 8.76 -28.90
CA ALA A 709 9.25 8.68 -27.64
C ALA A 709 8.56 9.51 -26.54
N HIS A 710 8.69 9.06 -25.28
CA HIS A 710 8.20 9.77 -24.09
C HIS A 710 6.72 10.19 -24.19
N SER A 711 5.85 9.25 -24.57
CA SER A 711 4.41 9.52 -24.70
C SER A 711 3.53 8.42 -24.11
N VAL A 712 2.25 8.74 -23.88
CA VAL A 712 1.22 7.80 -23.46
C VAL A 712 -0.03 7.97 -24.33
N ARG A 713 -0.76 6.88 -24.54
CA ARG A 713 -2.09 6.87 -25.17
C ARG A 713 -3.05 6.09 -24.31
N VAL A 714 -4.29 6.56 -24.27
CA VAL A 714 -5.34 6.03 -23.41
C VAL A 714 -6.60 5.85 -24.24
N PHE A 715 -7.09 4.62 -24.29
CA PHE A 715 -8.20 4.22 -25.14
C PHE A 715 -9.38 3.78 -24.28
N LYS A 716 -10.55 4.37 -24.51
CA LYS A 716 -11.81 3.89 -23.97
C LYS A 716 -12.45 2.93 -24.94
N ILE A 717 -12.62 1.68 -24.51
CA ILE A 717 -13.21 0.60 -25.29
C ILE A 717 -14.61 0.32 -24.75
N ILE A 718 -15.62 0.37 -25.62
CA ILE A 718 -17.02 0.15 -25.28
C ILE A 718 -17.52 -1.12 -25.96
N ASN A 719 -18.05 -2.08 -25.21
CA ASN A 719 -18.79 -3.22 -25.74
C ASN A 719 -20.21 -2.79 -26.11
N THR A 720 -20.49 -2.66 -27.41
CA THR A 720 -21.79 -2.15 -27.89
C THR A 720 -22.91 -3.19 -27.84
N ASP A 721 -22.58 -4.45 -27.57
CA ASP A 721 -23.58 -5.50 -27.40
C ASP A 721 -24.17 -5.52 -25.98
N ILE A 722 -23.54 -4.81 -25.05
CA ILE A 722 -23.99 -4.65 -23.65
C ILE A 722 -24.47 -3.21 -23.49
N PRO A 723 -25.70 -2.94 -22.99
CA PRO A 723 -26.15 -1.58 -22.73
C PRO A 723 -25.40 -0.96 -21.54
N ALA A 724 -25.19 0.36 -21.56
CA ALA A 724 -24.73 1.09 -20.38
C ALA A 724 -25.81 1.07 -19.30
N GLU A 725 -25.48 0.65 -18.08
CA GLU A 725 -26.41 0.55 -16.95
C GLU A 725 -26.05 1.55 -15.84
N ALA A 726 -27.08 2.20 -15.28
CA ALA A 726 -26.92 3.05 -14.11
C ALA A 726 -26.53 2.20 -12.87
N PRO A 727 -25.78 2.75 -11.90
CA PRO A 727 -25.47 2.02 -10.68
C PRO A 727 -26.75 1.72 -9.89
N MET A 728 -26.98 0.47 -9.48
CA MET A 728 -28.08 0.19 -8.56
C MET A 728 -27.67 0.55 -7.14
N VAL A 729 -28.48 1.35 -6.43
CA VAL A 729 -28.14 1.84 -5.09
C VAL A 729 -29.11 1.34 -4.03
N ASN A 730 -28.58 0.88 -2.89
CA ASN A 730 -29.34 0.67 -1.68
C ASN A 730 -29.14 1.87 -0.76
N ALA A 731 -30.19 2.66 -0.57
CA ALA A 731 -30.21 3.78 0.34
C ALA A 731 -30.72 3.38 1.73
N THR A 732 -30.10 3.90 2.78
CA THR A 732 -30.61 3.83 4.16
C THR A 732 -31.06 5.22 4.59
N VAL A 733 -32.37 5.38 4.79
CA VAL A 733 -33.02 6.65 5.17
C VAL A 733 -34.06 6.37 6.24
N ALA A 734 -33.96 7.04 7.39
CA ALA A 734 -34.97 6.93 8.43
C ALA A 734 -36.28 7.63 7.99
N PRO A 735 -37.46 6.98 8.13
CA PRO A 735 -38.73 7.52 7.62
C PRO A 735 -39.26 8.69 8.47
N SER A 736 -38.74 8.88 9.67
CA SER A 736 -39.13 9.96 10.55
C SER A 736 -38.01 10.37 11.49
N GLY A 737 -38.04 11.64 11.92
CA GLY A 737 -37.13 12.20 12.92
C GLY A 737 -37.80 13.29 13.75
N LYS A 738 -37.01 13.96 14.59
CA LYS A 738 -37.47 15.15 15.33
C LYS A 738 -36.74 16.38 14.85
N THR A 739 -37.42 17.53 14.93
CA THR A 739 -36.82 18.81 14.59
C THR A 739 -35.58 19.08 15.46
N GLY A 740 -34.47 19.44 14.82
CA GLY A 740 -33.20 19.74 15.48
C GLY A 740 -32.38 18.52 15.91
N GLU A 741 -32.86 17.29 15.71
CA GLU A 741 -32.05 16.07 15.90
C GLU A 741 -31.46 15.64 14.54
N PRO A 742 -30.16 15.28 14.46
CA PRO A 742 -29.54 14.83 13.21
C PRO A 742 -30.08 13.47 12.78
N MET A 743 -30.32 13.33 11.48
CA MET A 743 -30.67 12.09 10.83
C MET A 743 -29.53 11.66 9.91
N SER A 744 -29.21 10.37 9.91
CA SER A 744 -28.16 9.81 9.04
C SER A 744 -28.74 9.29 7.73
N PHE A 745 -27.98 9.47 6.66
CA PHE A 745 -28.31 9.03 5.30
C PHE A 745 -27.09 8.32 4.72
N SER A 746 -27.31 7.18 4.07
CA SER A 746 -26.22 6.48 3.39
C SER A 746 -26.68 5.78 2.12
N ALA A 747 -25.76 5.67 1.16
CA ALA A 747 -25.94 5.00 -0.11
C ALA A 747 -24.81 3.99 -0.29
N VAL A 748 -25.14 2.77 -0.73
CA VAL A 748 -24.16 1.75 -1.10
C VAL A 748 -24.54 1.14 -2.44
N ALA A 749 -23.54 0.82 -3.27
CA ALA A 749 -23.78 0.11 -4.51
C ALA A 749 -24.35 -1.28 -4.20
N LYS A 750 -25.42 -1.67 -4.90
CA LYS A 750 -26.05 -2.99 -4.80
C LYS A 750 -25.33 -4.03 -5.66
N ASP A 751 -24.64 -3.59 -6.71
CA ASP A 751 -23.92 -4.42 -7.67
C ASP A 751 -22.53 -3.83 -7.91
N ALA A 752 -21.49 -4.66 -7.75
CA ALA A 752 -20.10 -4.27 -8.00
C ALA A 752 -19.81 -4.08 -9.50
N GLY A 753 -20.61 -4.67 -10.39
CA GLY A 753 -20.46 -4.52 -11.85
C GLY A 753 -20.76 -3.12 -12.37
N ASN A 754 -21.53 -2.34 -11.61
CA ASN A 754 -21.96 -0.98 -11.95
C ASN A 754 -21.71 -0.04 -10.74
N PRO A 755 -20.47 0.45 -10.56
CA PRO A 755 -20.05 1.17 -9.37
C PRO A 755 -20.59 2.60 -9.33
N ILE A 756 -20.68 3.14 -8.10
CA ILE A 756 -20.99 4.54 -7.83
C ILE A 756 -19.68 5.34 -7.91
N LEU A 757 -19.66 6.39 -8.73
CA LEU A 757 -18.55 7.35 -8.79
C LEU A 757 -18.84 8.62 -7.98
N ASN A 758 -20.11 9.02 -7.87
CA ASN A 758 -20.53 10.18 -7.10
C ASN A 758 -21.98 10.04 -6.63
N CYS A 759 -22.32 10.64 -5.48
CA CYS A 759 -23.69 10.76 -4.98
C CYS A 759 -23.97 12.16 -4.42
N SER A 760 -25.23 12.57 -4.49
CA SER A 760 -25.74 13.80 -3.87
C SER A 760 -27.12 13.57 -3.25
N TRP A 761 -27.34 14.19 -2.10
CA TRP A 761 -28.60 14.16 -1.35
C TRP A 761 -29.23 15.54 -1.36
N SER A 762 -30.51 15.64 -1.71
CA SER A 762 -31.32 16.84 -1.53
C SER A 762 -32.38 16.58 -0.46
N PHE A 763 -32.49 17.45 0.55
CA PHE A 763 -33.33 17.17 1.71
C PHE A 763 -34.76 17.73 1.61
N GLY A 764 -35.09 18.42 0.51
CA GLY A 764 -36.42 18.98 0.28
C GLY A 764 -36.72 20.26 1.07
N ASP A 765 -35.75 20.79 1.80
CA ASP A 765 -35.79 22.08 2.51
C ASP A 765 -34.83 23.13 1.92
N GLY A 766 -34.28 22.85 0.73
CA GLY A 766 -33.34 23.71 0.02
C GLY A 766 -31.87 23.34 0.22
N ILE A 767 -31.55 22.37 1.08
CA ILE A 767 -30.17 21.92 1.33
C ILE A 767 -29.83 20.70 0.47
N THR A 768 -28.61 20.70 -0.08
CA THR A 768 -28.01 19.58 -0.81
C THR A 768 -26.62 19.28 -0.26
N VAL A 769 -26.28 18.00 -0.11
CA VAL A 769 -24.95 17.56 0.35
C VAL A 769 -24.44 16.44 -0.54
N ALA A 770 -23.16 16.51 -0.95
CA ALA A 770 -22.49 15.46 -1.70
C ALA A 770 -22.00 14.33 -0.79
N GLY A 771 -21.81 13.14 -1.37
CA GLY A 771 -21.22 11.99 -0.69
C GLY A 771 -22.17 10.81 -0.47
N VAL A 772 -21.58 9.65 -0.24
CA VAL A 772 -22.29 8.38 -0.01
C VAL A 772 -22.78 8.22 1.43
N LYS A 773 -22.24 8.99 2.38
CA LYS A 773 -22.71 9.05 3.78
C LYS A 773 -22.79 10.52 4.21
N THR A 774 -23.89 10.90 4.85
CA THR A 774 -24.09 12.26 5.34
C THR A 774 -25.10 12.31 6.49
N THR A 775 -25.18 13.45 7.17
CA THR A 775 -26.21 13.73 8.18
C THR A 775 -26.91 15.05 7.88
N HIS A 776 -28.19 15.14 8.24
CA HIS A 776 -28.98 16.37 8.09
C HIS A 776 -30.00 16.53 9.22
N SER A 777 -30.27 17.78 9.61
CA SER A 777 -31.24 18.12 10.66
C SER A 777 -32.28 19.11 10.13
N TYR A 778 -33.56 18.78 10.30
CA TYR A 778 -34.65 19.68 9.91
C TYR A 778 -35.04 20.64 11.03
N THR A 779 -35.31 21.90 10.68
CA THR A 779 -35.63 22.96 11.65
C THR A 779 -37.12 23.06 11.99
N HIS A 780 -38.00 22.49 11.17
CA HIS A 780 -39.45 22.54 11.33
C HIS A 780 -40.07 21.14 11.19
N ALA A 781 -41.21 20.95 11.85
CA ALA A 781 -42.00 19.74 11.65
C ALA A 781 -42.66 19.83 10.28
N GLY A 782 -42.59 18.73 9.53
CA GLY A 782 -43.07 18.71 8.16
C GLY A 782 -42.92 17.34 7.53
N SER A 783 -43.34 17.28 6.27
CA SER A 783 -43.08 16.15 5.40
C SER A 783 -42.14 16.65 4.31
N TYR A 784 -40.95 16.07 4.25
CA TYR A 784 -39.89 16.46 3.32
C TYR A 784 -39.66 15.35 2.30
N THR A 785 -39.44 15.74 1.05
CA THR A 785 -39.05 14.83 -0.03
C THR A 785 -37.54 14.83 -0.12
N VAL A 786 -36.91 13.75 0.35
CA VAL A 786 -35.47 13.55 0.24
C VAL A 786 -35.16 12.90 -1.11
N GLY A 787 -34.33 13.52 -1.92
CA GLY A 787 -33.82 12.96 -3.17
C GLY A 787 -32.39 12.42 -2.99
N LEU A 788 -32.12 11.25 -3.55
CA LEU A 788 -30.78 10.72 -3.75
C LEU A 788 -30.51 10.63 -5.25
N ARG A 789 -29.35 11.13 -5.69
CA ARG A 789 -28.87 11.00 -7.07
C ARG A 789 -27.45 10.45 -7.05
N CYS A 790 -27.24 9.27 -7.62
CA CYS A 790 -25.93 8.63 -7.73
C CYS A 790 -25.59 8.32 -9.18
N SER A 791 -24.39 8.72 -9.62
CA SER A 791 -23.90 8.50 -10.98
C SER A 791 -22.79 7.45 -11.00
N GLY A 792 -22.78 6.65 -12.07
CA GLY A 792 -21.68 5.77 -12.45
C GLY A 792 -21.20 6.15 -13.86
N PHE A 793 -20.74 5.15 -14.62
CA PHE A 793 -20.25 5.36 -15.98
C PHE A 793 -21.35 5.56 -17.03
N ALA A 794 -22.58 5.15 -16.74
CA ALA A 794 -23.70 5.39 -17.64
C ALA A 794 -24.15 6.86 -17.62
N PRO A 795 -24.67 7.41 -18.73
CA PRO A 795 -25.17 8.79 -18.77
C PRO A 795 -26.31 9.06 -17.80
N GLN A 796 -27.11 8.02 -17.50
CA GLN A 796 -28.24 8.13 -16.58
C GLN A 796 -27.80 7.73 -15.17
N PRO A 797 -28.11 8.54 -14.15
CA PRO A 797 -27.90 8.17 -12.76
C PRO A 797 -29.05 7.34 -12.21
N ASP A 798 -28.82 6.70 -11.06
CA ASP A 798 -29.89 6.23 -10.21
C ASP A 798 -30.45 7.38 -9.38
N VAL A 799 -31.78 7.52 -9.39
CA VAL A 799 -32.49 8.59 -8.68
C VAL A 799 -33.57 7.96 -7.82
N GLN A 800 -33.49 8.20 -6.52
CA GLN A 800 -34.47 7.71 -5.54
C GLN A 800 -35.08 8.87 -4.78
N THR A 801 -36.33 8.71 -4.35
CA THR A 801 -37.02 9.69 -3.52
C THR A 801 -37.62 9.01 -2.29
N PHE A 802 -37.49 9.67 -1.14
CA PHE A 802 -37.97 9.20 0.14
C PHE A 802 -38.83 10.29 0.78
N THR A 803 -39.85 9.88 1.53
CA THR A 803 -40.61 10.82 2.37
C THR A 803 -40.11 10.71 3.80
N VAL A 804 -39.61 11.82 4.35
CA VAL A 804 -39.18 11.92 5.75
C VAL A 804 -40.16 12.81 6.50
N LYS A 805 -40.76 12.28 7.57
CA LYS A 805 -41.65 13.05 8.44
C LYS A 805 -40.93 13.51 9.70
N THR A 806 -40.85 14.82 9.91
CA THR A 806 -40.28 15.37 11.15
C THR A 806 -41.37 15.87 12.07
N THR A 807 -41.15 15.69 13.37
CA THR A 807 -42.11 16.09 14.41
C THR A 807 -41.43 16.89 15.51
N GLY A 808 -42.22 17.59 16.32
CA GLY A 808 -41.72 18.45 17.38
C GLY A 808 -41.47 19.88 16.93
N SER A 809 -40.76 20.62 17.77
CA SER A 809 -40.38 22.01 17.50
C SER A 809 -39.06 22.30 18.19
N VAL A 810 -38.18 23.08 17.57
CA VAL A 810 -37.00 23.62 18.23
C VAL A 810 -37.45 24.61 19.31
N ALA A 811 -37.15 24.32 20.57
CA ALA A 811 -37.60 25.14 21.68
C ALA A 811 -36.90 26.50 21.70
N THR A 812 -37.65 27.59 21.49
CA THR A 812 -37.13 28.97 21.56
C THR A 812 -37.16 29.57 22.97
N LYS A 813 -37.69 28.83 23.96
CA LYS A 813 -37.76 29.27 25.36
C LYS A 813 -36.52 28.85 26.13
N PHE A 814 -35.82 29.82 26.70
CA PHE A 814 -34.76 29.58 27.67
C PHE A 814 -35.34 28.99 28.96
N VAL A 815 -34.91 27.77 29.33
CA VAL A 815 -35.33 27.08 30.57
C VAL A 815 -34.07 26.58 31.29
N PRO A 816 -33.57 27.31 32.32
CA PRO A 816 -32.33 26.97 33.03
C PRO A 816 -32.28 25.52 33.53
N ALA A 817 -33.40 25.00 34.04
CA ALA A 817 -33.49 23.63 34.55
C ALA A 817 -33.27 22.53 33.48
N ARG A 818 -33.30 22.86 32.19
CA ARG A 818 -33.00 21.94 31.08
C ARG A 818 -31.56 22.05 30.60
N GLN A 819 -30.83 23.09 31.01
CA GLN A 819 -29.44 23.24 30.65
C GLN A 819 -28.62 22.18 31.38
N ARG A 820 -27.77 21.51 30.60
CA ARG A 820 -26.76 20.59 31.11
C ARG A 820 -25.42 21.17 30.72
N ARG A 821 -24.40 20.89 31.53
CA ARG A 821 -23.04 21.10 31.05
C ARG A 821 -22.81 20.15 29.90
N PHE A 822 -22.15 20.63 28.86
CA PHE A 822 -21.59 19.75 27.86
C PHE A 822 -20.62 18.81 28.59
N GLU A 823 -20.89 17.52 28.49
CA GLU A 823 -19.95 16.47 28.86
C GLU A 823 -19.43 15.95 27.53
N GLU A 824 -18.16 16.21 27.26
CA GLU A 824 -17.47 15.56 26.15
C GLU A 824 -17.56 14.04 26.39
N GLU A 825 -17.92 13.25 25.38
CA GLU A 825 -17.88 11.79 25.54
C GLU A 825 -16.45 11.44 25.96
N ALA A 826 -16.30 10.98 27.20
CA ALA A 826 -15.03 10.45 27.66
C ALA A 826 -14.67 9.31 26.70
N GLU A 827 -13.50 9.39 26.08
CA GLU A 827 -12.93 8.29 25.32
C GLU A 827 -13.15 6.98 26.10
N PRO A 828 -13.55 5.89 25.43
CA PRO A 828 -13.65 4.61 26.10
C PRO A 828 -12.28 4.32 26.70
N LYS A 829 -12.17 4.43 28.03
CA LYS A 829 -11.01 3.95 28.77
C LYS A 829 -10.87 2.46 28.43
N GLN A 830 -9.90 2.14 27.58
CA GLN A 830 -9.40 0.79 27.45
C GLN A 830 -8.39 0.51 28.56
#